data_AF-A0A0M9VWL0-F1
#
_entry.id   AF-A0A0M9VWL0-F1
#
_cell.length_a   1.000
_cell.length_b   1.000
_cell.length_c   1.000
_cell.angle_alpha   90.00
_cell.angle_beta   90.00
_cell.angle_gamma   90.00
#
_symmetry.space_group_name_H-M   'P 1'
#
loop_
_entity.id
_entity.type
_entity.pdbx_description
1 polymer ?
#
loop_
_entity_poly.entity_id
_entity_poly.type
_entity_poly.pdbx_seq_one_letter_code
_entity_poly.pdbx_strand_id
1 'polypeptide(L)'
;MMLAGKLLALVAAALPLAACAAEETNCGSAEGPDKDGKYWIRSEGIEASFIPYGASISNLLVRDRYGIQRDLVGGFDNASYYGVDKQHPHFGSVPGRYANRIRNSTFEIDGTAYHVLPNENPTPTAPGGADTLHGGPDGWDWRNFTVQSHTEDSITFAFVDPDGKEGFPGEVVSHITYTVSPFRWDLRMLALATTRKTPIMLSSHTYWNLDGFANNQTSSALNHTLWLPYGGQRIGVDSILIPTGDILANAKGSVNDFWSEPKQLGASFGDPEILGNCGFDCSGYDTCFTVNREALQPYDWRREGPVARLSSEWSGIQLDVYSDQDAFQVYTCSGQDGTMALKRTQGLHDEPGFPRTIPKYGCVVMEVEDYIDGINHPEWFRGRKQIFEPGGEPYELQASYRFSVTKTSSGYLPDTCCVEMEDDRAQVGLGLAADIEESHMAHIESTREDEAPQGGRQTLRQPKKRFVGRKAAAEAAAAKGSAGENGESGAVEAARPRRPPRLLNRVPAEILEDPNLMEAIALLPANYNFEIPKTIHRIRTLGARRVALQMPEGLLLFATTISDILTQFCPGIETLIMGDVTYGACCIDDYTARALGCDLLVHYAHSCLIPVDVTKIKTLYVFVDISIDTAHLLASLERNFASGKTIAVVGTIQFNATIHGVKSILEASGFRVIVPQIAPLSKGEILGCTSPRLSNDDGVDAILYLGDGRFHLESIMIHNPSIPAYRYDPYSRKLTRETYGHTEMQSLRKSAIQTARTARRWGLILGSLGRQGNPHTMALIERALAERGIPKVDLLLSEIFPGKLAMMSDVECWVQVACPRLSIDWGYAFPRPLLTPYEALIALGVRKDWEKEGGVYPMDYYGKDGLGRTKPLEVMIER
;
A
#
# COMPACT_ATOMS: atom_id res chain seq x y z
N MET A 1 -1.40 -24.17 -72.52
CA MET A 1 -1.72 -23.70 -71.16
C MET A 1 -0.63 -22.67 -70.80
N MET A 2 -0.61 -21.45 -71.33
CA MET A 2 -1.60 -20.34 -71.36
C MET A 2 -1.98 -19.82 -69.97
N LEU A 3 -1.47 -18.59 -69.69
CA LEU A 3 -1.80 -17.56 -68.69
C LEU A 3 -1.86 -18.00 -67.19
N ALA A 4 -1.11 -17.45 -66.24
CA ALA A 4 -0.58 -16.10 -65.94
C ALA A 4 -1.55 -15.13 -65.23
N GLY A 5 -1.17 -14.74 -64.00
CA GLY A 5 -1.37 -13.37 -63.49
C GLY A 5 -2.40 -13.15 -62.37
N LYS A 6 -1.89 -12.75 -61.19
CA LYS A 6 -2.49 -11.90 -60.14
C LYS A 6 -3.85 -12.32 -59.52
N LEU A 7 -3.87 -12.45 -58.18
CA LEU A 7 -4.65 -11.53 -57.35
C LEU A 7 -4.15 -11.49 -55.89
N LEU A 8 -3.63 -10.33 -55.49
CA LEU A 8 -3.52 -9.88 -54.10
C LEU A 8 -4.51 -8.72 -53.99
N ALA A 9 -5.52 -8.76 -53.11
CA ALA A 9 -6.26 -7.61 -52.53
C ALA A 9 -7.61 -8.03 -51.89
N LEU A 10 -8.09 -7.21 -50.95
CA LEU A 10 -9.32 -7.33 -50.14
C LEU A 10 -9.31 -8.53 -49.16
N VAL A 11 -9.70 -8.38 -47.89
CA VAL A 11 -10.69 -7.44 -47.33
C VAL A 11 -10.09 -6.59 -46.19
N ALA A 12 -10.07 -5.26 -46.38
CA ALA A 12 -10.12 -4.29 -45.31
C ALA A 12 -11.38 -3.45 -45.54
N ALA A 13 -12.45 -3.74 -44.79
CA ALA A 13 -13.71 -3.02 -44.88
C ALA A 13 -13.86 -2.13 -43.65
N ALA A 14 -13.87 -0.81 -43.88
CA ALA A 14 -14.09 0.15 -42.82
C ALA A 14 -15.51 0.02 -42.25
N LEU A 15 -15.62 0.02 -40.92
CA LEU A 15 -16.85 0.35 -40.22
C LEU A 15 -16.67 1.75 -39.62
N PRO A 16 -17.57 2.71 -39.92
CA PRO A 16 -17.45 4.06 -39.41
C PRO A 16 -17.81 4.10 -37.92
N LEU A 17 -16.93 4.65 -37.08
CA LEU A 17 -17.35 5.14 -35.78
C LEU A 17 -18.34 6.29 -36.02
N ALA A 18 -19.60 6.05 -35.68
CA ALA A 18 -20.62 7.08 -35.70
C ALA A 18 -20.24 8.16 -34.69
N ALA A 19 -20.00 9.37 -35.19
CA ALA A 19 -19.89 10.54 -34.32
C ALA A 19 -21.24 10.76 -33.63
N CYS A 20 -21.33 10.35 -32.36
CA CYS A 20 -22.30 10.95 -31.46
C CYS A 20 -21.85 12.39 -31.26
N ALA A 21 -22.52 13.32 -31.93
CA ALA A 21 -22.41 14.73 -31.61
C ALA A 21 -22.86 14.91 -30.15
N ALA A 22 -21.90 15.03 -29.24
CA ALA A 22 -22.15 15.64 -27.96
C ALA A 22 -22.57 17.09 -28.22
N GLU A 23 -23.67 17.52 -27.63
CA GLU A 23 -24.03 18.94 -27.66
C GLU A 23 -22.91 19.74 -27.01
N GLU A 24 -22.43 20.78 -27.69
CA GLU A 24 -21.43 21.70 -27.15
C GLU A 24 -22.03 22.49 -25.98
N THR A 25 -22.01 21.90 -24.79
CA THR A 25 -22.08 22.66 -23.55
C THR A 25 -20.82 23.51 -23.48
N ASN A 26 -20.99 24.80 -23.78
CA ASN A 26 -19.95 25.82 -23.86
C ASN A 26 -19.16 25.98 -22.55
N CYS A 27 -18.19 25.09 -22.32
CA CYS A 27 -17.12 25.27 -21.34
C CYS A 27 -16.16 26.33 -21.88
N GLY A 28 -15.89 27.36 -21.07
CA GLY A 28 -15.08 28.51 -21.52
C GLY A 28 -13.73 28.08 -22.06
N SER A 29 -13.55 28.24 -23.37
CA SER A 29 -12.28 27.99 -24.04
C SER A 29 -11.24 28.99 -23.54
N ALA A 30 -10.13 28.50 -23.00
CA ALA A 30 -8.96 29.34 -22.82
C ALA A 30 -8.49 29.87 -24.19
N GLU A 31 -7.84 31.04 -24.19
CA GLU A 31 -7.12 31.50 -25.38
C GLU A 31 -6.01 30.49 -25.72
N GLY A 32 -5.76 30.28 -27.01
CA GLY A 32 -4.71 29.38 -27.49
C GLY A 32 -3.28 29.85 -27.13
N PRO A 33 -2.25 29.36 -27.84
CA PRO A 33 -0.89 29.78 -27.53
C PRO A 33 -0.73 31.28 -27.74
N ASP A 34 0.01 31.93 -26.86
CA ASP A 34 0.38 33.34 -27.01
C ASP A 34 1.30 33.56 -28.21
N LYS A 35 1.66 34.82 -28.47
CA LYS A 35 2.54 35.20 -29.59
C LYS A 35 3.94 34.56 -29.55
N ASP A 36 4.36 34.02 -28.40
CA ASP A 36 5.63 33.35 -28.20
C ASP A 36 5.48 31.81 -28.17
N GLY A 37 4.27 31.29 -28.41
CA GLY A 37 3.94 29.87 -28.53
C GLY A 37 3.55 29.19 -27.20
N LYS A 38 3.24 29.96 -26.16
CA LYS A 38 3.01 29.44 -24.80
C LYS A 38 1.53 29.38 -24.42
N TYR A 39 1.13 28.25 -23.85
CA TYR A 39 -0.21 28.03 -23.31
C TYR A 39 -0.19 28.37 -21.82
N TRP A 40 -0.97 29.35 -21.40
CA TRP A 40 -1.00 29.81 -20.00
C TRP A 40 -2.16 29.18 -19.23
N ILE A 41 -1.88 28.78 -17.98
CA ILE A 41 -2.89 28.38 -16.99
C ILE A 41 -2.67 29.19 -15.69
N ARG A 42 -3.75 29.52 -14.99
CA ARG A 42 -3.75 30.48 -13.87
C ARG A 42 -4.66 30.02 -12.74
N SER A 43 -4.26 30.37 -11.53
CA SER A 43 -5.12 30.31 -10.34
C SER A 43 -4.70 31.37 -9.34
N GLU A 44 -5.31 31.40 -8.16
CA GLU A 44 -4.94 32.36 -7.12
C GLU A 44 -3.46 32.19 -6.73
N GLY A 45 -2.69 33.27 -6.82
CA GLY A 45 -1.29 33.31 -6.40
C GLY A 45 -0.28 32.61 -7.32
N ILE A 46 -0.72 31.97 -8.41
CA ILE A 46 0.12 31.16 -9.30
C ILE A 46 -0.30 31.30 -10.77
N GLU A 47 0.67 31.57 -11.65
CA GLU A 47 0.48 31.52 -13.10
C GLU A 47 1.58 30.64 -13.72
N ALA A 48 1.22 29.71 -14.59
CA ALA A 48 2.15 28.81 -15.25
C ALA A 48 1.98 28.86 -16.77
N SER A 49 3.06 28.63 -17.52
CA SER A 49 3.00 28.51 -18.97
C SER A 49 3.68 27.24 -19.44
N PHE A 50 3.09 26.59 -20.44
CA PHE A 50 3.53 25.31 -21.00
C PHE A 50 3.65 25.40 -22.52
N ILE A 51 4.46 24.52 -23.09
CA ILE A 51 4.65 24.42 -24.54
C ILE A 51 4.50 22.97 -25.02
N PRO A 52 4.12 22.74 -26.30
CA PRO A 52 3.96 21.37 -26.82
C PRO A 52 5.28 20.59 -26.94
N TYR A 53 6.41 21.27 -27.16
CA TYR A 53 7.72 20.63 -27.26
C TYR A 53 8.14 20.06 -25.89
N GLY A 54 8.36 18.76 -25.80
CA GLY A 54 8.62 18.04 -24.55
C GLY A 54 7.50 18.09 -23.50
N ALA A 55 6.29 18.56 -23.86
CA ALA A 55 5.23 18.96 -22.92
C ALA A 55 5.75 19.87 -21.78
N SER A 56 6.66 20.80 -22.12
CA SER A 56 7.54 21.44 -21.13
C SER A 56 6.86 22.60 -20.38
N ILE A 57 7.15 22.74 -19.08
CA ILE A 57 6.89 23.99 -18.37
C ILE A 57 7.92 25.06 -18.79
N SER A 58 7.44 26.27 -19.06
CA SER A 58 8.25 27.37 -19.63
C SER A 58 8.28 28.63 -18.75
N ASN A 59 7.26 28.84 -17.92
CA ASN A 59 7.23 29.87 -16.88
C ASN A 59 6.44 29.35 -15.66
N LEU A 60 6.82 29.79 -14.46
CA LEU A 60 6.06 29.55 -13.24
C LEU A 60 6.19 30.76 -12.32
N LEU A 61 5.12 31.55 -12.23
CA LEU A 61 5.11 32.87 -11.60
C LEU A 61 4.42 32.80 -10.23
N VAL A 62 5.15 33.15 -9.17
CA VAL A 62 4.64 33.28 -7.79
C VAL A 62 5.12 34.61 -7.21
N ARG A 63 4.34 35.23 -6.32
CA ARG A 63 4.75 36.47 -5.64
C ARG A 63 5.62 36.18 -4.42
N ASP A 64 6.72 36.90 -4.29
CA ASP A 64 7.62 36.81 -3.14
C ASP A 64 7.06 37.54 -1.89
N ARG A 65 7.82 37.49 -0.79
CA ARG A 65 7.51 38.16 0.49
C ARG A 65 7.36 39.69 0.41
N TYR A 66 7.75 40.31 -0.70
CA TYR A 66 7.61 41.74 -1.00
C TYR A 66 6.48 42.01 -2.01
N GLY A 67 5.76 40.98 -2.46
CA GLY A 67 4.67 41.05 -3.44
C GLY A 67 5.15 41.08 -4.90
N ILE A 68 6.47 40.99 -5.14
CA ILE A 68 7.08 41.03 -6.47
C ILE A 68 6.92 39.65 -7.11
N GLN A 69 6.44 39.61 -8.36
CA GLN A 69 6.29 38.36 -9.10
C GLN A 69 7.67 37.83 -9.52
N ARG A 70 7.94 36.56 -9.23
CA ARG A 70 9.19 35.85 -9.56
C ARG A 70 8.88 34.66 -10.45
N ASP A 71 9.66 34.49 -11.51
CA ASP A 71 9.58 33.34 -12.40
C ASP A 71 10.57 32.26 -11.96
N LEU A 72 10.05 31.21 -11.34
CA LEU A 72 10.82 30.28 -10.51
C LEU A 72 11.55 29.19 -11.29
N VAL A 73 11.33 29.07 -12.60
CA VAL A 73 11.81 27.94 -13.41
C VAL A 73 12.66 28.40 -14.60
N GLY A 74 13.70 27.66 -14.98
CA GLY A 74 14.48 27.88 -16.21
C GLY A 74 13.63 27.71 -17.48
N GLY A 75 14.17 28.10 -18.64
CA GLY A 75 13.50 27.99 -19.93
C GLY A 75 13.76 29.16 -20.87
N PHE A 76 13.05 29.20 -22.00
CA PHE A 76 13.21 30.25 -23.02
C PHE A 76 12.01 31.20 -23.08
N ASP A 77 12.24 32.44 -23.54
CA ASP A 77 11.16 33.41 -23.79
C ASP A 77 10.17 32.94 -24.87
N ASN A 78 10.66 32.21 -25.90
CA ASN A 78 9.87 31.77 -27.05
C ASN A 78 9.94 30.25 -27.22
N ALA A 79 8.79 29.61 -27.45
CA ALA A 79 8.64 28.16 -27.56
C ALA A 79 9.50 27.55 -28.69
N SER A 80 9.73 28.29 -29.78
CA SER A 80 10.51 27.79 -30.91
C SER A 80 11.99 27.52 -30.57
N TYR A 81 12.55 28.18 -29.53
CA TYR A 81 13.94 27.96 -29.14
C TYR A 81 14.20 26.57 -28.57
N TYR A 82 13.21 25.95 -27.93
CA TYR A 82 13.36 24.61 -27.34
C TYR A 82 13.78 23.54 -28.36
N GLY A 83 13.31 23.65 -29.61
CA GLY A 83 13.64 22.70 -30.69
C GLY A 83 14.74 23.13 -31.65
N VAL A 84 15.45 24.24 -31.38
CA VAL A 84 16.59 24.69 -32.20
C VAL A 84 17.85 25.05 -31.41
N ASP A 85 17.75 25.15 -30.08
CA ASP A 85 18.91 25.30 -29.22
C ASP A 85 19.80 24.06 -29.27
N LYS A 86 21.12 24.27 -29.26
CA LYS A 86 22.12 23.20 -29.39
C LYS A 86 22.61 22.63 -28.07
N GLN A 87 22.37 23.32 -26.96
CA GLN A 87 22.64 22.77 -25.63
C GLN A 87 21.47 21.90 -25.17
N HIS A 88 20.26 22.18 -25.66
CA HIS A 88 18.99 21.50 -25.36
C HIS A 88 18.95 20.95 -23.92
N PRO A 89 19.02 21.82 -22.90
CA PRO A 89 19.21 21.41 -21.52
C PRO A 89 17.89 20.93 -20.88
N HIS A 90 17.04 20.23 -21.63
CA HIS A 90 15.83 19.57 -21.14
C HIS A 90 14.95 20.46 -20.21
N PHE A 91 14.78 21.75 -20.52
CA PHE A 91 14.19 22.72 -19.58
C PHE A 91 12.71 22.43 -19.32
N GLY A 92 12.40 21.82 -18.17
CA GLY A 92 11.02 21.61 -17.73
C GLY A 92 10.24 20.58 -18.55
N SER A 93 10.92 19.81 -19.42
CA SER A 93 10.32 18.78 -20.27
C SER A 93 10.00 17.50 -19.50
N VAL A 94 9.21 16.64 -20.14
CA VAL A 94 9.24 15.19 -19.90
C VAL A 94 10.41 14.63 -20.71
N PRO A 95 11.51 14.17 -20.09
CA PRO A 95 12.75 13.94 -20.84
C PRO A 95 12.63 12.82 -21.88
N GLY A 96 12.11 11.67 -21.50
CA GLY A 96 11.95 10.53 -22.40
C GLY A 96 11.11 9.42 -21.80
N ARG A 97 10.96 8.33 -22.55
CA ARG A 97 10.25 7.11 -22.10
C ARG A 97 10.82 6.57 -20.77
N TYR A 98 12.13 6.72 -20.60
CA TYR A 98 12.85 6.39 -19.38
C TYR A 98 13.76 7.58 -19.01
N ALA A 99 13.46 8.25 -17.91
CA ALA A 99 14.25 9.32 -17.33
C ALA A 99 15.56 8.78 -16.74
N ASN A 100 16.48 9.68 -16.42
CA ASN A 100 17.82 9.33 -15.95
C ASN A 100 18.57 8.35 -16.89
N ARG A 101 19.55 7.61 -16.37
CA ARG A 101 20.49 6.79 -17.15
C ARG A 101 20.07 5.31 -17.22
N ILE A 102 20.29 4.69 -18.38
CA ILE A 102 20.27 3.24 -18.60
C ILE A 102 21.70 2.78 -18.93
N ARG A 103 22.23 1.90 -18.08
CA ARG A 103 23.59 1.33 -18.19
C ARG A 103 23.84 0.65 -19.52
N ASN A 104 25.01 0.93 -20.14
CA ASN A 104 25.46 0.31 -21.39
C ASN A 104 24.41 0.41 -22.53
N SER A 105 23.47 1.35 -22.44
CA SER A 105 22.32 1.47 -23.34
C SER A 105 21.56 0.15 -23.56
N THR A 106 21.49 -0.72 -22.53
CA THR A 106 20.99 -2.10 -22.66
C THR A 106 20.15 -2.49 -21.45
N PHE A 107 19.11 -3.28 -21.66
CA PHE A 107 18.31 -3.92 -20.60
C PHE A 107 17.73 -5.26 -21.09
N GLU A 108 17.18 -6.05 -20.18
CA GLU A 108 16.56 -7.35 -20.51
C GLU A 108 15.08 -7.38 -20.13
N ILE A 109 14.22 -7.93 -21.01
CA ILE A 109 12.83 -8.27 -20.71
C ILE A 109 12.58 -9.72 -21.13
N ASP A 110 12.04 -10.54 -20.23
CA ASP A 110 11.68 -11.94 -20.47
C ASP A 110 12.79 -12.77 -21.17
N GLY A 111 14.06 -12.60 -20.76
CA GLY A 111 15.21 -13.30 -21.37
C GLY A 111 15.71 -12.71 -22.69
N THR A 112 15.16 -11.59 -23.15
CA THR A 112 15.53 -10.91 -24.39
C THR A 112 16.23 -9.60 -24.09
N ALA A 113 17.50 -9.48 -24.52
CA ALA A 113 18.26 -8.24 -24.44
C ALA A 113 17.79 -7.24 -25.50
N TYR A 114 17.58 -5.99 -25.08
CA TYR A 114 17.23 -4.85 -25.90
C TYR A 114 18.32 -3.79 -25.82
N HIS A 115 18.62 -3.14 -26.94
CA HIS A 115 19.60 -2.06 -27.02
C HIS A 115 18.89 -0.77 -27.43
N VAL A 116 19.06 0.27 -26.60
CA VAL A 116 18.61 1.64 -26.86
C VAL A 116 19.77 2.47 -27.43
N LEU A 117 19.47 3.66 -27.93
CA LEU A 117 20.48 4.53 -28.52
C LEU A 117 21.27 5.30 -27.44
N PRO A 118 22.61 5.21 -27.39
CA PRO A 118 23.43 6.00 -26.47
C PRO A 118 23.45 7.48 -26.87
N ASN A 119 23.68 8.33 -25.87
CA ASN A 119 23.85 9.78 -26.01
C ASN A 119 24.79 10.38 -24.93
N GLU A 120 25.21 9.62 -23.91
CA GLU A 120 26.06 10.12 -22.82
C GLU A 120 27.32 9.24 -22.63
N ASN A 121 28.33 9.76 -21.93
CA ASN A 121 29.59 9.08 -21.61
C ASN A 121 30.38 8.56 -22.84
N PRO A 122 30.70 9.42 -23.83
CA PRO A 122 31.42 9.00 -25.04
C PRO A 122 32.84 8.52 -24.71
N THR A 123 33.19 7.34 -25.24
CA THR A 123 34.53 6.74 -25.09
C THR A 123 35.21 6.58 -26.45
N PRO A 124 36.54 6.37 -26.52
CA PRO A 124 37.23 6.11 -27.80
C PRO A 124 36.68 4.89 -28.57
N THR A 125 36.06 3.94 -27.87
CA THR A 125 35.40 2.75 -28.43
C THR A 125 33.91 2.94 -28.70
N ALA A 126 33.26 3.92 -28.06
CA ALA A 126 31.84 4.24 -28.21
C ALA A 126 31.67 5.77 -28.34
N PRO A 127 31.98 6.35 -29.52
CA PRO A 127 32.04 7.81 -29.70
C PRO A 127 30.66 8.50 -29.70
N GLY A 128 29.57 7.73 -29.82
CA GLY A 128 28.19 8.23 -29.66
C GLY A 128 27.69 8.22 -28.21
N GLY A 129 28.51 7.77 -27.26
CA GLY A 129 28.11 7.49 -25.89
C GLY A 129 28.23 6.01 -25.55
N ALA A 130 28.38 5.70 -24.26
CA ALA A 130 28.31 4.36 -23.69
C ALA A 130 26.94 4.06 -23.07
N ASP A 131 26.23 5.11 -22.63
CA ASP A 131 24.97 5.00 -21.89
C ASP A 131 23.86 5.83 -22.53
N THR A 132 22.61 5.50 -22.19
CA THR A 132 21.42 6.23 -22.62
C THR A 132 20.89 7.07 -21.46
N LEU A 133 21.00 8.39 -21.59
CA LEU A 133 20.38 9.37 -20.73
C LEU A 133 19.02 9.80 -21.32
N HIS A 134 17.99 9.90 -20.47
CA HIS A 134 16.67 10.45 -20.81
C HIS A 134 16.01 9.82 -22.06
N GLY A 135 16.24 8.52 -22.29
CA GLY A 135 15.65 7.79 -23.40
C GLY A 135 16.29 8.02 -24.77
N GLY A 136 17.45 8.68 -24.85
CA GLY A 136 18.29 8.71 -26.06
C GLY A 136 18.43 10.08 -26.74
N PRO A 137 19.15 10.14 -27.88
CA PRO A 137 19.48 11.37 -28.58
C PRO A 137 18.27 12.07 -29.24
N ASP A 138 17.13 11.39 -29.42
CA ASP A 138 15.84 11.98 -29.78
C ASP A 138 14.76 11.48 -28.81
N GLY A 139 14.89 11.90 -27.55
CA GLY A 139 13.96 11.65 -26.43
C GLY A 139 12.55 12.23 -26.63
N TRP A 140 11.77 12.36 -25.57
CA TRP A 140 10.42 12.94 -25.64
C TRP A 140 10.46 14.47 -25.61
N ASP A 141 11.42 15.02 -24.86
CA ASP A 141 11.86 16.41 -24.85
C ASP A 141 12.14 17.01 -26.24
N TRP A 142 12.77 16.23 -27.13
CA TRP A 142 13.10 16.60 -28.51
C TRP A 142 11.90 16.62 -29.47
N ARG A 143 10.68 16.32 -28.98
CA ARG A 143 9.51 16.09 -29.83
C ARG A 143 8.29 16.91 -29.40
N ASN A 144 7.45 17.24 -30.38
CA ASN A 144 6.19 17.94 -30.12
C ASN A 144 5.11 16.95 -29.66
N PHE A 145 4.52 17.23 -28.51
CA PHE A 145 3.28 16.64 -28.06
C PHE A 145 2.09 17.34 -28.75
N THR A 146 0.94 16.68 -28.82
CA THR A 146 -0.31 17.30 -29.27
C THR A 146 -1.02 17.91 -28.06
N VAL A 147 -1.43 19.17 -28.12
CA VAL A 147 -2.32 19.74 -27.09
C VAL A 147 -3.69 19.10 -27.27
N GLN A 148 -4.14 18.33 -26.28
CA GLN A 148 -5.41 17.61 -26.32
C GLN A 148 -6.55 18.42 -25.71
N SER A 149 -6.28 19.16 -24.63
CA SER A 149 -7.24 20.06 -23.97
C SER A 149 -6.53 21.16 -23.21
N HIS A 150 -7.13 22.35 -23.16
CA HIS A 150 -6.63 23.50 -22.42
C HIS A 150 -7.80 24.33 -21.86
N THR A 151 -7.78 24.58 -20.55
CA THR A 151 -8.71 25.42 -19.78
C THR A 151 -7.94 26.56 -19.11
N GLU A 152 -8.63 27.46 -18.41
CA GLU A 152 -7.97 28.55 -17.66
C GLU A 152 -6.99 28.01 -16.59
N ASP A 153 -7.24 26.82 -16.05
CA ASP A 153 -6.54 26.23 -14.91
C ASP A 153 -5.80 24.91 -15.22
N SER A 154 -5.95 24.33 -16.42
CA SER A 154 -5.40 23.00 -16.74
C SER A 154 -5.01 22.85 -18.21
N ILE A 155 -3.98 22.07 -18.49
CA ILE A 155 -3.58 21.67 -19.85
C ILE A 155 -3.22 20.18 -19.88
N THR A 156 -3.64 19.49 -20.95
CA THR A 156 -3.28 18.09 -21.20
C THR A 156 -2.64 17.95 -22.58
N PHE A 157 -1.49 17.31 -22.59
CA PHE A 157 -0.74 16.93 -23.79
C PHE A 157 -0.90 15.43 -24.05
N ALA A 158 -1.01 15.03 -25.32
CA ALA A 158 -1.04 13.64 -25.77
C ALA A 158 0.14 13.35 -26.69
N PHE A 159 0.76 12.18 -26.55
CA PHE A 159 1.92 11.77 -27.34
C PHE A 159 1.96 10.27 -27.58
N VAL A 160 2.47 9.88 -28.75
CA VAL A 160 2.62 8.48 -29.16
C VAL A 160 4.09 8.26 -29.50
N ASP A 161 4.73 7.34 -28.78
CA ASP A 161 6.12 6.93 -29.00
C ASP A 161 6.12 5.54 -29.67
N PRO A 162 6.47 5.42 -30.97
CA PRO A 162 6.32 4.17 -31.72
C PRO A 162 7.19 2.99 -31.23
N ASP A 163 6.81 1.76 -31.61
CA ASP A 163 7.64 0.55 -31.44
C ASP A 163 8.99 0.71 -32.16
N GLY A 164 10.08 0.45 -31.44
CA GLY A 164 11.46 0.56 -31.93
C GLY A 164 12.05 1.96 -31.89
N LYS A 165 11.31 2.99 -31.46
CA LYS A 165 11.84 4.36 -31.36
C LYS A 165 12.88 4.46 -30.24
N GLU A 166 14.02 5.09 -30.53
CA GLU A 166 15.26 5.08 -29.73
C GLU A 166 15.74 3.68 -29.30
N GLY A 167 15.27 2.61 -29.97
CA GLY A 167 15.57 1.21 -29.64
C GLY A 167 14.63 0.57 -28.62
N PHE A 168 13.69 1.32 -28.02
CA PHE A 168 12.73 0.76 -27.07
C PHE A 168 11.69 -0.13 -27.77
N PRO A 169 11.40 -1.35 -27.26
CA PRO A 169 10.34 -2.20 -27.79
C PRO A 169 8.98 -1.65 -27.39
N GLY A 170 7.95 -1.94 -28.19
CA GLY A 170 6.57 -1.56 -27.91
C GLY A 170 6.27 -0.09 -28.21
N GLU A 171 5.05 0.17 -28.66
CA GLU A 171 4.50 1.52 -28.76
C GLU A 171 3.98 1.94 -27.38
N VAL A 172 4.14 3.22 -27.05
CA VAL A 172 3.61 3.85 -25.84
C VAL A 172 2.70 5.02 -26.21
N VAL A 173 1.49 5.04 -25.66
CA VAL A 173 0.57 6.18 -25.74
C VAL A 173 0.54 6.86 -24.37
N SER A 174 0.77 8.18 -24.33
CA SER A 174 0.90 8.93 -23.09
C SER A 174 0.03 10.18 -23.05
N HIS A 175 -0.38 10.55 -21.84
CA HIS A 175 -1.12 11.76 -21.51
C HIS A 175 -0.46 12.47 -20.34
N ILE A 176 -0.05 13.72 -20.53
CA ILE A 176 0.63 14.55 -19.53
C ILE A 176 -0.29 15.71 -19.19
N THR A 177 -0.81 15.74 -17.96
CA THR A 177 -1.73 16.77 -17.47
C THR A 177 -1.05 17.62 -16.41
N TYR A 178 -1.13 18.93 -16.59
CA TYR A 178 -0.75 19.93 -15.59
C TYR A 178 -1.97 20.74 -15.20
N THR A 179 -2.14 20.99 -13.91
CA THR A 179 -3.26 21.76 -13.36
C THR A 179 -2.74 22.74 -12.32
N VAL A 180 -3.28 23.95 -12.27
CA VAL A 180 -3.03 24.92 -11.20
C VAL A 180 -4.29 25.14 -10.38
N SER A 181 -4.11 25.28 -9.08
CA SER A 181 -5.13 25.69 -8.11
C SER A 181 -4.49 26.67 -7.12
N PRO A 182 -5.22 27.29 -6.16
CA PRO A 182 -4.66 28.32 -5.30
C PRO A 182 -3.32 27.92 -4.66
N PHE A 183 -2.25 28.64 -5.02
CA PHE A 183 -0.86 28.40 -4.61
C PHE A 183 -0.34 26.96 -4.85
N ARG A 184 -0.85 26.24 -5.85
CA ARG A 184 -0.51 24.84 -6.09
C ARG A 184 -0.46 24.51 -7.58
N TRP A 185 0.60 23.80 -7.98
CA TRP A 185 0.74 23.18 -9.29
C TRP A 185 0.71 21.65 -9.12
N ASP A 186 -0.26 20.99 -9.75
CA ASP A 186 -0.37 19.54 -9.79
C ASP A 186 0.06 19.00 -11.15
N LEU A 187 0.72 17.84 -11.13
CA LEU A 187 1.24 17.12 -12.29
C LEU A 187 0.70 15.68 -12.25
N ARG A 188 0.24 15.19 -13.40
CA ARG A 188 -0.11 13.78 -13.62
C ARG A 188 0.42 13.30 -14.97
N MET A 189 1.21 12.23 -14.97
CA MET A 189 1.67 11.55 -16.17
C MET A 189 1.06 10.17 -16.24
N LEU A 190 0.42 9.84 -17.36
CA LEU A 190 -0.12 8.53 -17.66
C LEU A 190 0.55 7.99 -18.92
N ALA A 191 1.01 6.74 -18.91
CA ALA A 191 1.55 6.09 -20.11
C ALA A 191 1.14 4.62 -20.21
N LEU A 192 0.75 4.21 -21.42
CA LEU A 192 0.19 2.90 -21.73
C LEU A 192 1.08 2.22 -22.77
N ALA A 193 1.65 1.06 -22.43
CA ALA A 193 2.27 0.18 -23.41
C ALA A 193 1.18 -0.50 -24.25
N THR A 194 1.16 -0.30 -25.57
CA THR A 194 0.04 -0.75 -26.43
C THR A 194 0.32 -2.03 -27.22
N THR A 195 1.59 -2.34 -27.51
CA THR A 195 1.94 -3.47 -28.42
C THR A 195 2.94 -4.49 -27.87
N ARG A 196 3.85 -4.13 -26.97
CA ARG A 196 4.79 -5.05 -26.29
C ARG A 196 5.14 -4.56 -24.89
N LYS A 197 5.71 -5.44 -24.06
CA LYS A 197 6.40 -5.04 -22.84
C LYS A 197 7.49 -4.00 -23.15
N THR A 198 7.56 -2.96 -22.33
CA THR A 198 8.50 -1.85 -22.52
C THR A 198 8.84 -1.20 -21.18
N PRO A 199 10.06 -0.68 -20.99
CA PRO A 199 10.36 0.09 -19.79
C PRO A 199 9.72 1.49 -19.89
N ILE A 200 9.15 1.98 -18.79
CA ILE A 200 8.61 3.33 -18.66
C ILE A 200 8.98 3.87 -17.28
N MET A 201 9.63 5.03 -17.24
CA MET A 201 9.88 5.81 -16.02
C MET A 201 9.91 7.28 -16.42
N LEU A 202 8.84 8.02 -16.18
CA LEU A 202 8.73 9.42 -16.57
C LEU A 202 9.11 10.33 -15.40
N SER A 203 9.52 11.57 -15.74
CA SER A 203 9.89 12.62 -14.79
C SER A 203 9.54 13.98 -15.40
N SER A 204 9.48 15.04 -14.59
CA SER A 204 9.47 16.43 -15.07
C SER A 204 10.77 17.12 -14.66
N HIS A 205 11.62 17.37 -15.66
CA HIS A 205 12.99 17.84 -15.46
C HIS A 205 13.05 19.37 -15.32
N THR A 206 12.40 19.87 -14.27
CA THR A 206 12.20 21.30 -14.01
C THR A 206 13.41 21.91 -13.28
N TYR A 207 13.96 22.98 -13.85
CA TYR A 207 15.11 23.72 -13.31
C TYR A 207 14.67 24.87 -12.40
N TRP A 208 14.81 24.74 -11.09
CA TRP A 208 14.28 25.69 -10.11
C TRP A 208 15.30 26.74 -9.64
N ASN A 209 14.83 27.98 -9.45
CA ASN A 209 15.46 29.03 -8.65
C ASN A 209 14.35 29.87 -7.99
N LEU A 210 14.18 29.74 -6.67
CA LEU A 210 13.10 30.37 -5.90
C LEU A 210 13.26 31.88 -5.70
N ASP A 211 14.39 32.46 -6.14
CA ASP A 211 14.60 33.90 -6.20
C ASP A 211 14.31 34.47 -7.60
N GLY A 212 13.93 33.62 -8.56
CA GLY A 212 13.76 34.00 -9.97
C GLY A 212 15.04 34.55 -10.61
N PHE A 213 16.20 34.08 -10.13
CA PHE A 213 17.54 34.58 -10.47
C PHE A 213 17.80 36.06 -10.10
N ALA A 214 16.88 36.70 -9.36
CA ALA A 214 16.90 38.14 -9.08
C ALA A 214 17.49 38.49 -7.71
N ASN A 215 18.19 37.56 -7.06
CA ASN A 215 18.83 37.79 -5.76
C ASN A 215 20.10 38.65 -5.93
N ASN A 216 20.08 39.84 -5.34
CA ASN A 216 21.18 40.81 -5.41
C ASN A 216 22.36 40.50 -4.48
N GLN A 217 22.35 39.35 -3.80
CA GLN A 217 23.45 38.85 -2.97
C GLN A 217 24.17 37.66 -3.62
N THR A 218 23.51 36.91 -4.51
CA THR A 218 24.06 35.72 -5.17
C THR A 218 23.28 35.37 -6.43
N SER A 219 23.98 34.97 -7.50
CA SER A 219 23.37 34.43 -8.73
C SER A 219 23.16 32.90 -8.68
N SER A 220 23.46 32.26 -7.55
CA SER A 220 23.42 30.82 -7.34
C SER A 220 22.27 30.38 -6.43
N ALA A 221 21.70 29.21 -6.70
CA ALA A 221 20.71 28.54 -5.85
C ALA A 221 21.33 27.83 -4.62
N LEU A 222 22.64 27.88 -4.41
CA LEU A 222 23.30 27.21 -3.28
C LEU A 222 22.87 27.72 -1.89
N ASN A 223 22.31 28.93 -1.81
CA ASN A 223 21.70 29.47 -0.59
C ASN A 223 20.29 28.93 -0.30
N HIS A 224 19.67 28.19 -1.23
CA HIS A 224 18.36 27.58 -1.02
C HIS A 224 18.49 26.40 -0.04
N THR A 225 17.51 26.27 0.85
CA THR A 225 17.47 25.22 1.87
C THR A 225 16.62 24.06 1.36
N LEU A 226 17.22 22.88 1.27
CA LEU A 226 16.57 21.62 0.89
C LEU A 226 16.32 20.77 2.13
N TRP A 227 15.17 20.10 2.17
CA TRP A 227 14.84 19.08 3.17
C TRP A 227 14.14 17.90 2.49
N LEU A 228 14.66 16.69 2.70
CA LEU A 228 14.18 15.43 2.14
C LEU A 228 13.81 14.48 3.29
N PRO A 229 12.68 14.66 4.00
CA PRO A 229 12.38 13.95 5.26
C PRO A 229 12.43 12.43 5.20
N TYR A 230 12.25 11.85 4.01
CA TYR A 230 12.29 10.41 3.76
C TYR A 230 13.56 9.93 3.06
N GLY A 231 14.46 10.86 2.68
CA GLY A 231 15.71 10.66 1.96
C GLY A 231 16.84 10.09 2.81
N GLY A 232 16.56 9.13 3.69
CA GLY A 232 17.56 8.51 4.57
C GLY A 232 18.58 7.61 3.85
N GLN A 233 18.29 7.27 2.59
CA GLN A 233 19.15 6.49 1.70
C GLN A 233 19.15 7.09 0.28
N ARG A 234 20.09 6.63 -0.55
CA ARG A 234 20.24 7.02 -1.96
C ARG A 234 20.75 5.84 -2.78
N ILE A 235 20.53 5.87 -4.09
CA ILE A 235 21.14 4.91 -5.01
C ILE A 235 22.65 5.21 -5.11
N GLY A 236 23.48 4.17 -4.95
CA GLY A 236 24.92 4.25 -5.16
C GLY A 236 25.24 4.26 -6.65
N VAL A 237 26.08 5.19 -7.08
CA VAL A 237 26.49 5.37 -8.48
C VAL A 237 28.01 5.39 -8.62
N ASP A 238 28.51 5.07 -9.80
CA ASP A 238 29.92 5.17 -10.15
C ASP A 238 30.33 6.59 -10.60
N SER A 239 31.57 6.74 -11.06
CA SER A 239 32.12 8.03 -11.49
C SER A 239 31.49 8.64 -12.73
N ILE A 240 30.70 7.87 -13.49
CA ILE A 240 29.93 8.33 -14.66
C ILE A 240 28.41 8.31 -14.38
N LEU A 241 28.04 8.29 -13.09
CA LEU A 241 26.67 8.37 -12.57
C LEU A 241 25.78 7.16 -12.93
N ILE A 242 26.39 6.04 -13.28
CA ILE A 242 25.68 4.78 -13.50
C ILE A 242 25.51 4.04 -12.16
N PRO A 243 24.31 3.55 -11.82
CA PRO A 243 24.09 2.82 -10.56
C PRO A 243 25.00 1.61 -10.36
N THR A 244 25.34 1.28 -9.12
CA THR A 244 26.24 0.16 -8.78
C THR A 244 25.52 -1.10 -8.32
N GLY A 245 24.24 -1.00 -7.97
CA GLY A 245 23.46 -2.02 -7.25
C GLY A 245 23.39 -1.77 -5.74
N ASP A 246 24.24 -0.89 -5.21
CA ASP A 246 24.24 -0.52 -3.80
C ASP A 246 23.15 0.53 -3.48
N ILE A 247 22.53 0.39 -2.31
CA ILE A 247 21.69 1.44 -1.70
C ILE A 247 22.42 1.97 -0.48
N LEU A 248 22.90 3.22 -0.58
CA LEU A 248 23.78 3.84 0.41
C LEU A 248 22.97 4.62 1.45
N ALA A 249 23.32 4.48 2.73
CA ALA A 249 22.75 5.31 3.78
C ALA A 249 23.30 6.74 3.75
N ASN A 250 22.45 7.71 4.06
CA ASN A 250 22.82 9.11 4.26
C ASN A 250 23.08 9.32 5.75
N ALA A 251 24.33 9.11 6.19
CA ALA A 251 24.71 9.27 7.60
C ALA A 251 24.49 10.72 8.07
N LYS A 252 24.05 10.91 9.32
CA LYS A 252 23.80 12.25 9.87
C LYS A 252 25.06 13.12 9.78
N GLY A 253 24.92 14.32 9.22
CA GLY A 253 26.02 15.27 9.00
C GLY A 253 26.88 15.01 7.75
N SER A 254 26.63 13.94 6.98
CA SER A 254 27.31 13.73 5.69
C SER A 254 26.88 14.75 4.63
N VAL A 255 27.64 14.84 3.53
CA VAL A 255 27.31 15.76 2.43
C VAL A 255 25.90 15.50 1.86
N ASN A 256 25.44 14.25 1.85
CA ASN A 256 24.10 13.86 1.39
C ASN A 256 23.01 13.86 2.50
N ASP A 257 23.31 14.32 3.72
CA ASP A 257 22.28 14.48 4.75
C ASP A 257 21.42 15.72 4.49
N PHE A 258 20.25 15.51 3.87
CA PHE A 258 19.16 16.47 3.78
C PHE A 258 17.91 16.01 4.54
N TRP A 259 17.97 14.86 5.22
CA TRP A 259 16.80 14.21 5.80
C TRP A 259 16.71 14.44 7.31
N SER A 260 17.86 14.50 8.00
CA SER A 260 17.86 14.68 9.45
C SER A 260 17.44 16.10 9.87
N GLU A 261 17.76 17.11 9.06
CA GLU A 261 17.31 18.50 9.20
C GLU A 261 17.39 19.26 7.85
N PRO A 262 16.65 20.37 7.66
CA PRO A 262 16.77 21.22 6.47
C PRO A 262 18.17 21.82 6.35
N LYS A 263 18.80 21.71 5.17
CA LYS A 263 20.18 22.14 4.93
C LYS A 263 20.30 22.95 3.63
N GLN A 264 21.10 24.02 3.64
CA GLN A 264 21.43 24.75 2.42
C GLN A 264 22.22 23.86 1.45
N LEU A 265 21.88 23.89 0.16
CA LEU A 265 22.57 23.12 -0.88
C LEU A 265 24.10 23.38 -0.87
N GLY A 266 24.51 24.62 -0.64
CA GLY A 266 25.90 25.05 -0.54
C GLY A 266 26.63 24.68 0.75
N ALA A 267 25.95 24.22 1.80
CA ALA A 267 26.54 24.09 3.13
C ALA A 267 27.75 23.13 3.17
N SER A 268 27.71 22.07 2.36
CA SER A 268 28.76 21.03 2.29
C SER A 268 29.85 21.31 1.24
N PHE A 269 29.87 22.46 0.56
CA PHE A 269 30.87 22.75 -0.49
C PHE A 269 32.30 22.96 0.04
N GLY A 270 32.48 23.12 1.35
CA GLY A 270 33.80 23.12 2.00
C GLY A 270 34.28 21.73 2.44
N ASP A 271 33.45 20.68 2.29
CA ASP A 271 33.77 19.31 2.70
C ASP A 271 34.46 18.55 1.54
N PRO A 272 35.61 17.91 1.76
CA PRO A 272 36.26 17.07 0.73
C PRO A 272 35.36 15.96 0.15
N GLU A 273 34.37 15.45 0.91
CA GLU A 273 33.45 14.40 0.45
C GLU A 273 32.48 14.88 -0.66
N ILE A 274 32.36 16.20 -0.89
CA ILE A 274 31.50 16.72 -1.98
C ILE A 274 32.11 16.47 -3.38
N LEU A 275 33.43 16.21 -3.46
CA LEU A 275 34.12 15.96 -4.72
C LEU A 275 33.89 14.52 -5.18
N GLY A 276 33.32 14.36 -6.37
CA GLY A 276 32.85 13.08 -6.91
C GLY A 276 31.34 12.87 -6.74
N ASN A 277 30.67 13.66 -5.90
CA ASN A 277 29.26 13.45 -5.53
C ASN A 277 28.24 13.81 -6.64
N CYS A 278 28.70 14.44 -7.72
CA CYS A 278 27.94 14.62 -8.96
C CYS A 278 28.70 14.08 -10.20
N GLY A 279 29.47 13.01 -10.01
CA GLY A 279 30.29 12.39 -11.05
C GLY A 279 31.76 12.82 -10.99
N PHE A 280 32.56 12.30 -11.93
CA PHE A 280 34.02 12.49 -11.95
C PHE A 280 34.42 13.98 -11.95
N ASP A 281 35.30 14.35 -11.01
CA ASP A 281 35.80 15.73 -10.80
C ASP A 281 34.68 16.79 -10.61
N CYS A 282 33.49 16.36 -10.17
CA CYS A 282 32.33 17.21 -9.94
C CYS A 282 32.09 17.45 -8.45
N SER A 283 31.84 18.70 -8.07
CA SER A 283 31.40 19.09 -6.72
C SER A 283 29.96 19.59 -6.76
N GLY A 284 29.07 19.00 -5.97
CA GLY A 284 27.63 19.28 -5.99
C GLY A 284 26.82 17.99 -5.83
N TYR A 285 25.60 18.00 -6.35
CA TYR A 285 24.70 16.84 -6.32
C TYR A 285 24.18 16.55 -7.72
N ASP A 286 24.19 15.28 -8.07
CA ASP A 286 23.41 14.62 -9.12
C ASP A 286 23.10 13.24 -8.51
N THR A 287 21.96 13.14 -7.81
CA THR A 287 21.75 12.10 -6.80
C THR A 287 20.28 11.70 -6.65
N CYS A 288 20.02 10.40 -6.82
CA CYS A 288 18.72 9.78 -6.62
C CYS A 288 18.56 9.34 -5.16
N PHE A 289 17.76 10.08 -4.38
CA PHE A 289 17.41 9.76 -3.00
C PHE A 289 16.19 8.82 -2.97
N THR A 290 16.20 7.80 -2.11
CA THR A 290 15.03 6.92 -1.94
C THR A 290 14.03 7.55 -0.98
N VAL A 291 12.74 7.45 -1.28
CA VAL A 291 11.65 8.04 -0.48
C VAL A 291 11.10 6.98 0.48
N ASN A 292 11.77 6.81 1.63
CA ASN A 292 11.49 5.75 2.60
C ASN A 292 10.22 6.01 3.45
N ARG A 293 9.04 6.01 2.82
CA ARG A 293 7.73 6.15 3.48
C ARG A 293 7.04 4.83 3.84
N GLU A 294 7.59 3.68 3.46
CA GLU A 294 6.96 2.38 3.68
C GLU A 294 6.64 2.11 5.17
N ALA A 295 7.48 2.58 6.09
CA ALA A 295 7.25 2.48 7.53
C ALA A 295 6.01 3.26 8.05
N LEU A 296 5.44 4.16 7.24
CA LEU A 296 4.22 4.92 7.55
C LEU A 296 2.94 4.23 7.07
N GLN A 297 3.02 3.10 6.35
CA GLN A 297 1.87 2.44 5.73
C GLN A 297 0.73 2.11 6.73
N PRO A 298 -0.55 2.42 6.39
CA PRO A 298 -1.00 3.11 5.18
C PRO A 298 -0.78 4.63 5.26
N TYR A 299 -0.22 5.23 4.20
CA TYR A 299 -0.03 6.68 4.11
C TYR A 299 -0.72 7.28 2.87
N ASP A 300 -1.38 8.44 2.99
CA ASP A 300 -1.83 9.25 1.86
C ASP A 300 -0.74 10.25 1.45
N TRP A 301 -0.05 9.94 0.36
CA TRP A 301 1.02 10.80 -0.19
C TRP A 301 0.58 12.25 -0.46
N ARG A 302 -0.72 12.53 -0.59
CA ARG A 302 -1.27 13.88 -0.82
C ARG A 302 -1.36 14.72 0.47
N ARG A 303 -1.20 14.11 1.64
CA ARG A 303 -1.41 14.73 2.96
C ARG A 303 -0.23 14.53 3.91
N GLU A 304 0.42 13.38 3.85
CA GLU A 304 1.41 12.94 4.84
C GLU A 304 2.82 13.39 4.49
N GLY A 305 3.05 14.69 4.65
CA GLY A 305 4.35 15.33 4.51
C GLY A 305 4.85 15.44 3.05
N PRO A 306 5.59 16.51 2.71
CA PRO A 306 6.25 16.58 1.42
C PRO A 306 7.39 15.56 1.35
N VAL A 307 7.64 15.00 0.16
CA VAL A 307 8.85 14.20 -0.11
C VAL A 307 10.10 15.06 -0.19
N ALA A 308 9.94 16.31 -0.62
CA ALA A 308 10.98 17.32 -0.66
C ALA A 308 10.41 18.71 -0.34
N ARG A 309 11.16 19.52 0.39
CA ARG A 309 10.90 20.95 0.62
C ARG A 309 12.10 21.76 0.20
N LEU A 310 11.89 22.75 -0.66
CA LEU A 310 12.89 23.73 -1.05
C LEU A 310 12.43 25.13 -0.60
N SER A 311 13.30 25.92 0.02
CA SER A 311 12.96 27.30 0.40
C SER A 311 14.10 28.28 0.16
N SER A 312 13.74 29.54 -0.11
CA SER A 312 14.66 30.68 -0.07
C SER A 312 14.23 31.67 1.00
N GLU A 313 15.16 32.04 1.88
CA GLU A 313 14.94 33.08 2.88
C GLU A 313 14.79 34.48 2.24
N TRP A 314 15.48 34.71 1.12
CA TRP A 314 15.54 36.01 0.44
C TRP A 314 14.20 36.37 -0.20
N SER A 315 13.64 35.48 -1.02
CA SER A 315 12.28 35.66 -1.57
C SER A 315 11.19 35.30 -0.55
N GLY A 316 11.52 34.53 0.48
CA GLY A 316 10.55 33.97 1.42
C GLY A 316 9.61 32.93 0.79
N ILE A 317 9.90 32.47 -0.43
CA ILE A 317 9.13 31.42 -1.11
C ILE A 317 9.60 30.06 -0.60
N GLN A 318 8.65 29.23 -0.21
CA GLN A 318 8.84 27.81 0.09
C GLN A 318 7.97 26.98 -0.86
N LEU A 319 8.56 25.92 -1.40
CA LEU A 319 7.95 24.91 -2.23
C LEU A 319 8.00 23.55 -1.50
N ASP A 320 6.83 23.01 -1.20
CA ASP A 320 6.62 21.65 -0.67
C ASP A 320 6.16 20.73 -1.82
N VAL A 321 6.95 19.70 -2.14
CA VAL A 321 6.65 18.71 -3.17
C VAL A 321 6.09 17.45 -2.55
N TYR A 322 4.89 17.05 -2.96
CA TYR A 322 4.26 15.77 -2.62
C TYR A 322 4.21 14.90 -3.87
N SER A 323 4.49 13.59 -3.77
CA SER A 323 4.42 12.66 -4.91
C SER A 323 4.12 11.23 -4.46
N ASP A 324 3.59 10.39 -5.36
CA ASP A 324 3.39 8.95 -5.19
C ASP A 324 4.63 8.10 -5.49
N GLN A 325 5.70 8.68 -6.03
CA GLN A 325 6.92 7.95 -6.39
C GLN A 325 7.77 7.52 -5.18
N ASP A 326 8.62 6.51 -5.40
CA ASP A 326 9.49 5.91 -4.37
C ASP A 326 10.92 6.49 -4.37
N ALA A 327 11.26 7.38 -5.30
CA ALA A 327 12.54 8.08 -5.33
C ALA A 327 12.37 9.58 -5.63
N PHE A 328 13.46 10.33 -5.46
CA PHE A 328 13.52 11.76 -5.72
C PHE A 328 14.94 12.15 -6.15
N GLN A 329 15.09 12.63 -7.38
CA GLN A 329 16.37 12.95 -7.98
C GLN A 329 16.66 14.44 -7.84
N VAL A 330 17.87 14.78 -7.39
CA VAL A 330 18.31 16.16 -7.13
C VAL A 330 19.60 16.44 -7.88
N TYR A 331 19.57 17.43 -8.76
CA TYR A 331 20.74 17.87 -9.52
C TYR A 331 20.97 19.38 -9.38
N THR A 332 22.11 19.80 -8.81
CA THR A 332 22.39 21.22 -8.52
C THR A 332 23.01 21.98 -9.69
N CYS A 333 22.61 21.71 -10.94
CA CYS A 333 23.06 22.47 -12.11
C CYS A 333 24.61 22.59 -12.22
N SER A 334 25.36 21.54 -11.88
CA SER A 334 26.82 21.56 -11.88
C SER A 334 27.43 21.60 -13.29
N GLY A 335 26.68 21.20 -14.32
CA GLY A 335 27.06 21.33 -15.74
C GLY A 335 26.74 22.68 -16.38
N GLN A 336 26.08 23.61 -15.67
CA GLN A 336 25.85 24.97 -16.19
C GLN A 336 27.15 25.80 -16.13
N ASP A 337 27.41 26.63 -17.13
CA ASP A 337 28.68 27.35 -17.30
C ASP A 337 28.55 28.88 -17.39
N GLY A 338 27.32 29.41 -17.32
CA GLY A 338 27.05 30.84 -17.51
C GLY A 338 26.79 31.26 -18.97
N THR A 339 26.62 30.33 -19.92
CA THR A 339 26.26 30.66 -21.31
C THR A 339 24.76 30.74 -21.57
N MET A 340 23.94 29.98 -20.84
CA MET A 340 22.49 29.92 -21.06
C MET A 340 21.79 31.20 -20.58
N ALA A 341 21.04 31.87 -21.45
CA ALA A 341 20.42 33.17 -21.16
C ALA A 341 19.18 33.08 -20.25
N LEU A 342 19.01 34.07 -19.37
CA LEU A 342 17.79 34.22 -18.56
C LEU A 342 16.63 34.79 -19.39
N LYS A 343 15.41 34.31 -19.15
CA LYS A 343 14.16 34.87 -19.68
C LYS A 343 14.01 36.35 -19.28
N ARG A 344 13.22 37.12 -20.05
CA ARG A 344 12.91 38.53 -19.72
C ARG A 344 12.22 38.71 -18.37
N THR A 345 11.53 37.67 -17.89
CA THR A 345 10.83 37.58 -16.60
C THR A 345 11.74 37.29 -15.40
N GLN A 346 13.04 37.09 -15.62
CA GLN A 346 14.00 36.63 -14.61
C GLN A 346 15.18 37.59 -14.46
N GLY A 347 15.94 37.40 -13.37
CA GLY A 347 17.18 38.11 -13.14
C GLY A 347 17.00 39.57 -12.72
N LEU A 348 18.12 40.22 -12.43
CA LEU A 348 18.17 41.67 -12.29
C LEU A 348 18.28 42.33 -13.67
N HIS A 349 17.70 43.52 -13.80
CA HIS A 349 17.85 44.38 -14.96
C HIS A 349 18.82 45.50 -14.59
N ASP A 350 19.69 45.87 -15.53
CA ASP A 350 20.63 47.00 -15.41
C ASP A 350 21.68 46.90 -14.27
N GLU A 351 21.97 45.70 -13.77
CA GLU A 351 22.99 45.41 -12.76
C GLU A 351 24.21 44.67 -13.34
N PRO A 352 25.32 45.35 -13.69
CA PRO A 352 26.47 44.72 -14.37
C PRO A 352 27.18 43.62 -13.58
N GLY A 353 27.00 43.57 -12.26
CA GLY A 353 27.54 42.52 -11.40
C GLY A 353 26.80 41.18 -11.48
N PHE A 354 25.62 41.15 -12.10
CA PHE A 354 24.77 39.97 -12.23
C PHE A 354 24.48 39.69 -13.70
N PRO A 355 25.32 38.88 -14.39
CA PRO A 355 25.08 38.48 -15.77
C PRO A 355 23.69 37.88 -15.96
N ARG A 356 23.03 38.21 -17.08
CA ARG A 356 21.70 37.66 -17.42
C ARG A 356 21.79 36.25 -18.01
N THR A 357 22.55 35.39 -17.36
CA THR A 357 22.74 33.97 -17.72
C THR A 357 22.67 33.09 -16.48
N ILE A 358 22.45 31.78 -16.66
CA ILE A 358 22.40 30.78 -15.59
C ILE A 358 23.85 30.33 -15.30
N PRO A 359 24.45 30.69 -14.15
CA PRO A 359 25.81 30.26 -13.81
C PRO A 359 25.83 28.79 -13.36
N LYS A 360 27.03 28.24 -13.16
CA LYS A 360 27.23 26.99 -12.42
C LYS A 360 26.53 27.08 -11.06
N TYR A 361 25.73 26.07 -10.72
CA TYR A 361 24.87 26.07 -9.53
C TYR A 361 23.85 27.23 -9.49
N GLY A 362 23.47 27.79 -10.63
CA GLY A 362 22.42 28.82 -10.75
C GLY A 362 21.02 28.32 -10.38
N CYS A 363 20.82 27.01 -10.34
CA CYS A 363 19.54 26.35 -10.19
C CYS A 363 19.68 25.00 -9.47
N VAL A 364 18.54 24.40 -9.13
CA VAL A 364 18.43 23.00 -8.71
C VAL A 364 17.31 22.34 -9.50
N VAL A 365 17.60 21.18 -10.10
CA VAL A 365 16.60 20.29 -10.70
C VAL A 365 16.10 19.35 -9.61
N MET A 366 14.77 19.19 -9.57
CA MET A 366 14.07 18.36 -8.58
C MET A 366 13.06 17.49 -9.30
N GLU A 367 13.37 16.20 -9.38
CA GLU A 367 12.68 15.22 -10.18
C GLU A 367 11.95 14.20 -9.30
N VAL A 368 10.66 14.05 -9.59
CA VAL A 368 9.83 12.97 -9.08
C VAL A 368 9.98 11.80 -10.05
N GLU A 369 10.61 10.72 -9.61
CA GLU A 369 10.87 9.54 -10.44
C GLU A 369 11.03 8.28 -9.59
N ASP A 370 11.29 7.15 -10.24
CA ASP A 370 11.59 5.89 -9.55
C ASP A 370 13.11 5.64 -9.48
N TYR A 371 13.52 4.50 -8.91
CA TYR A 371 14.91 4.09 -8.77
C TYR A 371 15.60 4.02 -10.14
N ILE A 372 16.62 4.85 -10.32
CA ILE A 372 17.40 5.00 -11.56
C ILE A 372 18.08 3.68 -11.98
N ASP A 373 18.11 3.38 -13.29
CA ASP A 373 18.55 2.08 -13.86
C ASP A 373 17.86 0.83 -13.24
N GLY A 374 16.73 0.99 -12.54
CA GLY A 374 16.06 -0.10 -11.80
C GLY A 374 15.64 -1.31 -12.66
N ILE A 375 15.51 -1.12 -13.97
CA ILE A 375 15.30 -2.19 -14.96
C ILE A 375 16.48 -3.15 -15.10
N ASN A 376 17.69 -2.70 -14.78
CA ASN A 376 18.93 -3.50 -14.74
C ASN A 376 19.29 -4.00 -13.33
N HIS A 377 18.47 -3.68 -12.33
CA HIS A 377 18.63 -4.09 -10.92
C HIS A 377 17.44 -4.91 -10.42
N PRO A 378 17.25 -6.15 -10.92
CA PRO A 378 16.13 -7.01 -10.52
C PRO A 378 16.09 -7.30 -9.01
N GLU A 379 17.23 -7.23 -8.31
CA GLU A 379 17.35 -7.36 -6.85
C GLU A 379 16.61 -6.27 -6.06
N TRP A 380 16.28 -5.13 -6.67
CA TRP A 380 15.45 -4.08 -6.07
C TRP A 380 13.95 -4.26 -6.36
N PHE A 381 13.56 -5.32 -7.08
CA PHE A 381 12.17 -5.68 -7.41
C PHE A 381 11.36 -4.59 -8.14
N ARG A 382 12.02 -3.64 -8.82
CA ARG A 382 11.36 -2.50 -9.51
C ARG A 382 10.62 -2.87 -10.79
N GLY A 383 10.78 -4.09 -11.32
CA GLY A 383 10.19 -4.51 -12.59
C GLY A 383 8.68 -4.24 -12.72
N ARG A 384 7.89 -4.41 -11.65
CA ARG A 384 6.43 -4.12 -11.64
C ARG A 384 6.08 -2.63 -11.69
N LYS A 385 7.03 -1.73 -11.44
CA LYS A 385 6.87 -0.27 -11.45
C LYS A 385 7.61 0.42 -12.60
N GLN A 386 8.43 -0.32 -13.34
CA GLN A 386 9.24 0.21 -14.44
C GLN A 386 9.06 -0.53 -15.77
N ILE A 387 8.48 -1.75 -15.80
CA ILE A 387 8.21 -2.50 -17.04
C ILE A 387 6.70 -2.71 -17.16
N PHE A 388 6.11 -2.19 -18.24
CA PHE A 388 4.67 -2.16 -18.47
C PHE A 388 4.29 -2.96 -19.72
N GLU A 389 3.11 -3.59 -19.72
CA GLU A 389 2.70 -4.54 -20.76
C GLU A 389 1.30 -4.25 -21.35
N PRO A 390 1.03 -4.68 -22.60
CA PRO A 390 -0.26 -4.46 -23.25
C PRO A 390 -1.42 -5.10 -22.50
N GLY A 391 -2.40 -4.28 -22.10
CA GLY A 391 -3.56 -4.73 -21.33
C GLY A 391 -3.31 -4.88 -19.83
N GLY A 392 -2.11 -4.57 -19.34
CA GLY A 392 -1.83 -4.36 -17.92
C GLY A 392 -2.24 -2.96 -17.44
N GLU A 393 -1.93 -2.66 -16.18
CA GLU A 393 -2.09 -1.32 -15.62
C GLU A 393 -1.18 -0.30 -16.33
N PRO A 394 -1.61 0.97 -16.47
CA PRO A 394 -0.76 2.04 -17.00
C PRO A 394 0.39 2.38 -16.03
N TYR A 395 1.47 2.93 -16.57
CA TYR A 395 2.37 3.77 -15.79
C TYR A 395 1.59 5.02 -15.34
N GLU A 396 1.64 5.32 -14.04
CA GLU A 396 1.11 6.55 -13.47
C GLU A 396 2.13 7.20 -12.54
N LEU A 397 2.30 8.51 -12.71
CA LEU A 397 3.02 9.38 -11.79
C LEU A 397 2.12 10.56 -11.42
N GLN A 398 2.06 10.89 -10.14
CA GLN A 398 1.39 12.09 -9.63
C GLN A 398 2.31 12.88 -8.71
N ALA A 399 2.26 14.21 -8.85
CA ALA A 399 2.94 15.14 -7.95
C ALA A 399 2.12 16.42 -7.71
N SER A 400 2.37 17.07 -6.58
CA SER A 400 1.71 18.30 -6.14
C SER A 400 2.75 19.23 -5.52
N TYR A 401 3.04 20.32 -6.22
CA TYR A 401 3.98 21.38 -5.87
C TYR A 401 3.20 22.50 -5.17
N ARG A 402 3.37 22.64 -3.85
CA ARG A 402 2.61 23.59 -3.01
C ARG A 402 3.48 24.74 -2.59
N PHE A 403 3.04 25.95 -2.88
CA PHE A 403 3.77 27.18 -2.61
C PHE A 403 3.25 27.86 -1.34
N SER A 404 4.16 28.40 -0.54
CA SER A 404 3.85 29.26 0.59
C SER A 404 4.87 30.39 0.71
N VAL A 405 4.49 31.49 1.35
CA VAL A 405 5.31 32.72 1.40
C VAL A 405 5.36 33.29 2.81
N THR A 406 6.55 33.38 3.40
CA THR A 406 6.76 33.99 4.72
C THR A 406 6.70 35.51 4.63
N LYS A 407 5.55 36.08 4.99
CA LYS A 407 5.35 37.55 5.00
C LYS A 407 6.17 38.22 6.10
N THR A 408 6.82 39.34 5.77
CA THR A 408 7.49 40.18 6.77
C THR A 408 6.47 41.04 7.51
N SER A 409 6.44 40.98 8.84
CA SER A 409 5.59 41.83 9.67
C SER A 409 6.11 43.28 9.72
N SER A 410 5.75 44.09 8.72
CA SER A 410 5.96 45.55 8.71
C SER A 410 4.76 46.25 9.36
N GLY A 411 4.99 47.17 10.29
CA GLY A 411 3.94 47.76 11.12
C GLY A 411 3.44 49.15 10.69
N TYR A 412 2.26 49.53 11.22
CA TYR A 412 1.63 50.88 11.21
C TYR A 412 1.16 51.38 9.82
N LEU A 413 -0.08 51.84 9.57
CA LEU A 413 -1.29 52.09 10.40
C LEU A 413 -2.58 51.74 9.62
N PRO A 414 -3.75 51.61 10.28
CA PRO A 414 -4.97 51.11 9.67
C PRO A 414 -5.89 52.21 9.12
N ASP A 415 -6.77 51.84 8.18
CA ASP A 415 -8.11 52.40 8.10
C ASP A 415 -9.15 51.30 7.80
N THR A 416 -10.31 51.44 8.43
CA THR A 416 -11.51 50.58 8.43
C THR A 416 -12.09 50.31 7.02
N CYS A 417 -12.90 49.27 6.73
CA CYS A 417 -13.70 48.36 7.58
C CYS A 417 -14.20 47.14 6.75
N CYS A 418 -14.75 46.11 7.43
CA CYS A 418 -15.69 45.09 6.90
C CYS A 418 -15.15 44.11 5.84
N VAL A 419 -15.33 42.78 5.88
CA VAL A 419 -15.87 41.77 6.83
C VAL A 419 -15.27 40.41 6.41
N GLU A 420 -15.28 39.26 7.11
CA GLU A 420 -15.89 38.78 8.38
C GLU A 420 -14.83 38.18 9.34
N MET A 421 -15.25 37.33 10.29
CA MET A 421 -14.44 36.42 11.11
C MET A 421 -14.94 34.99 10.87
N GLU A 422 -14.03 34.00 10.81
CA GLU A 422 -14.07 32.71 11.54
C GLU A 422 -13.18 31.66 10.85
N ASP A 423 -11.93 31.55 11.28
CA ASP A 423 -11.26 30.25 11.53
C ASP A 423 -9.88 30.51 12.16
N ASP A 424 -9.80 30.44 13.50
CA ASP A 424 -8.51 30.47 14.20
C ASP A 424 -8.59 29.74 15.54
N ARG A 425 -8.35 28.41 15.51
CA ARG A 425 -7.91 27.59 16.66
C ARG A 425 -7.60 26.14 16.26
N ALA A 426 -6.33 25.86 15.93
CA ALA A 426 -5.53 24.75 16.50
C ALA A 426 -4.21 24.48 15.73
N GLN A 427 -3.23 25.38 15.81
CA GLN A 427 -1.81 25.04 15.54
C GLN A 427 -0.89 25.73 16.55
N VAL A 428 -0.39 24.97 17.54
CA VAL A 428 1.03 24.77 17.93
C VAL A 428 1.06 24.00 19.27
N GLY A 429 1.98 23.08 19.51
CA GLY A 429 3.04 22.61 18.62
C GLY A 429 3.81 21.42 19.18
N LEU A 430 4.68 20.84 18.34
CA LEU A 430 5.70 19.86 18.73
C LEU A 430 6.99 20.60 19.06
N GLY A 431 7.59 20.29 20.21
CA GLY A 431 8.92 20.77 20.60
C GLY A 431 9.80 19.61 21.01
N LEU A 432 10.97 19.47 20.37
CA LEU A 432 12.01 18.56 20.83
C LEU A 432 12.66 19.11 22.11
N ALA A 433 13.02 18.21 23.01
CA ALA A 433 14.12 18.39 23.95
C ALA A 433 14.74 17.02 24.26
N ALA A 434 16.07 16.94 24.17
CA ALA A 434 16.85 15.78 24.63
C ALA A 434 17.65 16.18 25.87
N ASP A 435 17.80 15.21 26.78
CA ASP A 435 18.78 15.03 27.86
C ASP A 435 19.50 16.24 28.48
N ILE A 436 19.36 16.38 29.81
CA ILE A 436 20.47 16.62 30.77
C ILE A 436 19.98 16.42 32.23
N GLU A 437 20.91 16.08 33.12
CA GLU A 437 20.86 16.11 34.60
C GLU A 437 20.17 14.98 35.39
N GLU A 438 20.96 13.93 35.61
CA GLU A 438 20.96 13.14 36.84
C GLU A 438 21.56 13.97 38.01
N SER A 439 20.74 14.51 38.92
CA SER A 439 21.11 14.66 40.35
C SER A 439 19.92 15.03 41.24
N HIS A 440 19.63 14.18 42.24
CA HIS A 440 19.19 14.50 43.62
C HIS A 440 18.52 13.28 44.29
N MET A 441 19.36 12.39 44.85
CA MET A 441 18.98 11.58 46.00
C MET A 441 19.43 12.30 47.27
N ALA A 442 18.49 12.64 48.18
CA ALA A 442 18.67 12.60 49.64
C ALA A 442 17.45 13.17 50.38
N HIS A 443 17.15 12.56 51.54
CA HIS A 443 16.10 12.92 52.52
C HIS A 443 14.65 12.72 52.01
N ILE A 444 13.77 12.04 52.74
CA ILE A 444 13.69 11.84 54.20
C ILE A 444 13.58 10.36 54.58
N GLU A 445 14.26 9.96 55.65
CA GLU A 445 14.16 8.65 56.31
C GLU A 445 13.27 8.70 57.57
N SER A 446 12.65 7.56 57.89
CA SER A 446 12.19 7.11 59.22
C SER A 446 11.01 7.82 59.92
N THR A 447 9.93 7.05 60.15
CA THR A 447 9.43 6.49 61.43
C THR A 447 8.28 5.52 61.06
N ARG A 448 8.27 4.22 61.44
CA ARG A 448 7.87 3.66 62.75
C ARG A 448 6.48 4.15 63.22
N GLU A 449 5.55 3.32 63.69
CA GLU A 449 5.64 1.94 64.19
C GLU A 449 4.28 1.20 64.04
N ASP A 450 4.20 -0.06 64.52
CA ASP A 450 3.04 -0.96 64.43
C ASP A 450 1.75 -0.45 65.11
N GLU A 451 0.57 -0.91 64.65
CA GLU A 451 -0.43 -1.51 65.56
C GLU A 451 -1.55 -2.32 64.86
N ALA A 452 -1.63 -3.60 65.24
CA ALA A 452 -2.80 -4.49 65.22
C ALA A 452 -2.58 -5.46 66.42
N PRO A 453 -3.57 -6.20 66.97
CA PRO A 453 -4.84 -6.61 66.34
C PRO A 453 -6.03 -6.69 67.35
N GLN A 454 -6.97 -7.63 67.10
CA GLN A 454 -8.06 -8.17 67.94
C GLN A 454 -9.48 -7.57 67.69
N GLY A 455 -10.54 -8.38 67.59
CA GLY A 455 -10.56 -9.84 67.45
C GLY A 455 -11.92 -10.54 67.69
N GLY A 456 -12.28 -11.45 66.79
CA GLY A 456 -13.23 -12.56 67.02
C GLY A 456 -14.73 -12.23 66.87
N ARG A 457 -15.65 -13.22 66.79
CA ARG A 457 -15.56 -14.70 66.63
C ARG A 457 -17.01 -15.17 66.41
N GLN A 458 -17.39 -16.05 65.47
CA GLN A 458 -17.31 -17.53 65.45
C GLN A 458 -17.93 -17.97 64.09
N THR A 459 -17.42 -18.86 63.23
CA THR A 459 -16.80 -20.21 63.32
C THR A 459 -17.77 -21.38 63.49
N LEU A 460 -17.76 -22.30 62.51
CA LEU A 460 -17.81 -23.78 62.58
C LEU A 460 -17.99 -24.32 61.14
N ARG A 461 -17.40 -25.40 60.62
CA ARG A 461 -16.07 -26.06 60.71
C ARG A 461 -16.09 -27.13 59.57
N GLN A 462 -14.94 -27.44 58.97
CA GLN A 462 -14.73 -28.46 57.90
C GLN A 462 -14.79 -29.91 58.47
N PRO A 463 -14.36 -31.04 57.81
CA PRO A 463 -13.86 -31.27 56.42
C PRO A 463 -14.29 -32.60 55.72
N LYS A 464 -13.92 -32.83 54.44
CA LYS A 464 -13.08 -33.98 53.97
C LYS A 464 -12.85 -34.09 52.44
N LYS A 465 -11.82 -34.89 52.09
CA LYS A 465 -11.23 -35.19 50.76
C LYS A 465 -12.08 -36.17 49.92
N ARG A 466 -11.90 -36.24 48.58
CA ARG A 466 -11.12 -37.29 47.85
C ARG A 466 -11.26 -37.23 46.31
N PHE A 467 -10.33 -37.90 45.62
CA PHE A 467 -10.07 -38.05 44.18
C PHE A 467 -10.88 -39.23 43.53
N VAL A 468 -10.69 -39.46 42.21
CA VAL A 468 -11.20 -40.58 41.34
C VAL A 468 -12.64 -40.36 40.81
N GLY A 469 -13.01 -40.68 39.56
CA GLY A 469 -12.28 -41.19 38.38
C GLY A 469 -13.21 -41.88 37.36
N ARG A 470 -12.67 -42.34 36.21
CA ARG A 470 -13.43 -43.10 35.17
C ARG A 470 -14.08 -44.37 35.73
N LYS A 471 -15.35 -44.32 36.16
CA LYS A 471 -16.19 -45.53 36.37
C LYS A 471 -17.71 -45.36 36.20
N ALA A 472 -18.25 -44.16 36.30
CA ALA A 472 -19.69 -43.90 36.15
C ALA A 472 -20.27 -44.29 34.76
N ALA A 473 -19.47 -44.22 33.70
CA ALA A 473 -19.89 -44.64 32.35
C ALA A 473 -19.83 -46.17 32.12
N ALA A 474 -19.15 -46.93 32.99
CA ALA A 474 -19.03 -48.38 32.87
C ALA A 474 -20.11 -49.12 33.67
N GLU A 475 -20.58 -48.55 34.79
CA GLU A 475 -21.61 -49.17 35.64
C GLU A 475 -23.03 -48.89 35.11
N ALA A 476 -23.24 -47.82 34.36
CA ALA A 476 -24.49 -47.58 33.62
C ALA A 476 -24.76 -48.63 32.51
N ALA A 477 -23.72 -49.31 32.02
CA ALA A 477 -23.84 -50.37 31.01
C ALA A 477 -24.12 -51.77 31.62
N ALA A 478 -24.06 -51.92 32.93
CA ALA A 478 -24.21 -53.21 33.63
C ALA A 478 -25.58 -53.43 34.29
N ALA A 479 -26.50 -52.46 34.19
CA ALA A 479 -27.73 -52.41 34.99
C ALA A 479 -29.05 -52.57 34.20
N LYS A 480 -29.02 -52.93 32.92
CA LYS A 480 -30.24 -53.22 32.12
C LYS A 480 -30.08 -54.43 31.21
N GLY A 481 -30.44 -55.60 31.74
CA GLY A 481 -30.60 -56.81 30.94
C GLY A 481 -31.34 -57.92 31.69
N SER A 482 -32.66 -58.05 31.47
CA SER A 482 -33.41 -59.33 31.51
C SER A 482 -34.91 -59.12 31.19
N ALA A 483 -35.42 -59.82 30.16
CA ALA A 483 -36.84 -60.13 29.86
C ALA A 483 -37.89 -58.98 29.73
N GLY A 484 -38.87 -59.04 28.82
CA GLY A 484 -39.14 -60.00 27.74
C GLY A 484 -40.40 -59.65 26.92
N GLU A 485 -40.45 -60.11 25.66
CA GLU A 485 -41.63 -60.41 24.81
C GLU A 485 -42.72 -59.35 24.51
N ASN A 486 -42.70 -58.82 23.26
CA ASN A 486 -43.72 -59.01 22.19
C ASN A 486 -43.96 -57.76 21.30
N GLY A 487 -44.07 -57.97 19.98
CA GLY A 487 -44.55 -56.95 19.01
C GLY A 487 -43.67 -56.79 17.77
N GLU A 488 -44.14 -57.25 16.62
CA GLU A 488 -43.43 -57.31 15.33
C GLU A 488 -43.15 -55.94 14.68
N SER A 489 -41.97 -55.78 14.05
CA SER A 489 -41.81 -55.53 12.60
C SER A 489 -40.42 -54.98 12.23
N GLY A 490 -39.94 -55.29 11.02
CA GLY A 490 -38.71 -54.72 10.43
C GLY A 490 -37.51 -55.67 10.39
N ALA A 491 -37.07 -56.02 9.18
CA ALA A 491 -36.03 -57.03 8.96
C ALA A 491 -34.62 -56.57 9.36
N VAL A 492 -33.82 -57.50 9.88
CA VAL A 492 -32.41 -57.29 10.23
C VAL A 492 -31.53 -57.45 8.98
N GLU A 493 -31.01 -56.34 8.45
CA GLU A 493 -29.73 -56.40 7.71
C GLU A 493 -28.57 -56.30 8.70
N ALA A 494 -27.59 -57.21 8.56
CA ALA A 494 -26.43 -57.25 9.43
C ALA A 494 -25.60 -55.96 9.33
N ALA A 495 -25.28 -55.36 10.48
CA ALA A 495 -24.46 -54.16 10.54
C ALA A 495 -23.10 -54.40 9.88
N ARG A 496 -22.86 -53.75 8.73
CA ARG A 496 -21.54 -53.77 8.07
C ARG A 496 -20.47 -53.33 9.08
N PRO A 497 -19.32 -54.02 9.17
CA PRO A 497 -18.32 -53.70 10.17
C PRO A 497 -17.85 -52.26 10.00
N ARG A 498 -17.93 -51.48 11.09
CA ARG A 498 -17.44 -50.09 11.14
C ARG A 498 -15.96 -50.08 10.72
N ARG A 499 -15.66 -49.50 9.55
CA ARG A 499 -14.27 -49.22 9.15
C ARG A 499 -13.59 -48.41 10.26
N PRO A 500 -12.36 -48.75 10.67
CA PRO A 500 -11.71 -48.07 11.78
C PRO A 500 -11.44 -46.59 11.43
N PRO A 501 -11.75 -45.65 12.33
CA PRO A 501 -11.60 -44.22 12.07
C PRO A 501 -10.12 -43.81 12.21
N ARG A 502 -9.32 -44.07 11.16
CA ARG A 502 -7.93 -43.55 10.99
C ARG A 502 -7.29 -43.76 9.61
N LEU A 503 -7.85 -44.59 8.73
CA LEU A 503 -7.22 -44.96 7.46
C LEU A 503 -7.40 -43.97 6.31
N LEU A 504 -8.39 -43.06 6.34
CA LEU A 504 -8.71 -42.18 5.20
C LEU A 504 -7.83 -40.92 5.05
N ASN A 505 -7.05 -40.55 6.06
CA ASN A 505 -6.27 -39.30 6.09
C ASN A 505 -4.74 -39.52 6.10
N ARG A 506 -4.27 -40.76 5.96
CA ARG A 506 -2.84 -41.03 5.80
C ARG A 506 -2.52 -41.07 4.31
N VAL A 507 -1.69 -40.13 3.86
CA VAL A 507 -1.06 -40.19 2.54
C VAL A 507 -0.26 -41.51 2.45
N PRO A 508 -0.47 -42.32 1.40
CA PRO A 508 0.29 -43.55 1.16
C PRO A 508 1.80 -43.31 1.09
N ALA A 509 2.60 -44.29 1.55
CA ALA A 509 4.06 -44.24 1.49
C ALA A 509 4.57 -44.07 0.04
N GLU A 510 3.93 -44.71 -0.93
CA GLU A 510 4.18 -44.57 -2.38
C GLU A 510 4.06 -43.12 -2.92
N ILE A 511 3.50 -42.18 -2.16
CA ILE A 511 3.46 -40.74 -2.50
C ILE A 511 4.41 -39.95 -1.60
N LEU A 512 4.52 -40.30 -0.31
CA LEU A 512 5.43 -39.63 0.63
C LEU A 512 6.92 -39.90 0.36
N GLU A 513 7.23 -41.06 -0.22
CA GLU A 513 8.59 -41.59 -0.43
C GLU A 513 8.98 -41.62 -1.93
N ASP A 514 8.17 -41.03 -2.83
CA ASP A 514 8.50 -40.91 -4.26
C ASP A 514 9.63 -39.88 -4.44
N PRO A 515 10.85 -40.30 -4.87
CA PRO A 515 11.99 -39.42 -4.96
C PRO A 515 11.81 -38.30 -6.00
N ASN A 516 11.10 -38.59 -7.11
CA ASN A 516 10.87 -37.59 -8.16
C ASN A 516 9.89 -36.51 -7.68
N LEU A 517 8.89 -36.91 -6.88
CA LEU A 517 7.96 -35.96 -6.27
C LEU A 517 8.66 -35.09 -5.22
N MET A 518 9.55 -35.66 -4.41
CA MET A 518 10.33 -34.89 -3.44
C MET A 518 11.29 -33.90 -4.14
N GLU A 519 11.93 -34.31 -5.25
CA GLU A 519 12.76 -33.43 -6.08
C GLU A 519 11.94 -32.28 -6.69
N ALA A 520 10.75 -32.58 -7.24
CA ALA A 520 9.86 -31.57 -7.80
C ALA A 520 9.31 -30.60 -6.73
N ILE A 521 9.02 -31.10 -5.51
CA ILE A 521 8.61 -30.27 -4.36
C ILE A 521 9.76 -29.37 -3.88
N ALA A 522 11.03 -29.77 -4.04
CA ALA A 522 12.18 -28.96 -3.64
C ALA A 522 12.36 -27.66 -4.47
N LEU A 523 11.60 -27.49 -5.56
CA LEU A 523 11.46 -26.22 -6.28
C LEU A 523 10.62 -25.18 -5.52
N LEU A 524 9.82 -25.61 -4.53
CA LEU A 524 9.05 -24.73 -3.65
C LEU A 524 9.89 -24.34 -2.43
N PRO A 525 9.65 -23.17 -1.81
CA PRO A 525 10.41 -22.72 -0.65
C PRO A 525 10.40 -23.73 0.51
N ALA A 526 11.57 -24.18 0.94
CA ALA A 526 11.73 -25.25 1.92
C ALA A 526 11.12 -24.96 3.31
N ASN A 527 10.87 -23.69 3.64
CA ASN A 527 10.21 -23.27 4.87
C ASN A 527 8.67 -23.22 4.79
N TYR A 528 8.06 -23.49 3.62
CA TYR A 528 6.61 -23.50 3.40
C TYR A 528 6.09 -24.92 3.11
N ASN A 529 5.14 -25.41 3.89
CA ASN A 529 4.55 -26.73 3.69
C ASN A 529 3.22 -26.65 2.91
N PHE A 530 3.29 -26.73 1.58
CA PHE A 530 2.13 -26.78 0.69
C PHE A 530 1.36 -28.11 0.69
N GLU A 531 1.74 -29.08 1.54
CA GLU A 531 1.11 -30.42 1.67
C GLU A 531 0.87 -31.15 0.31
N ILE A 532 1.71 -30.94 -0.70
CA ILE A 532 1.52 -31.46 -2.07
C ILE A 532 1.19 -32.98 -2.11
N PRO A 533 1.84 -33.87 -1.33
CA PRO A 533 1.49 -35.29 -1.27
C PRO A 533 0.04 -35.57 -0.83
N LYS A 534 -0.51 -34.73 0.06
CA LYS A 534 -1.91 -34.79 0.51
C LYS A 534 -2.87 -34.36 -0.60
N THR A 535 -2.51 -33.33 -1.36
CA THR A 535 -3.29 -32.88 -2.53
C THR A 535 -3.32 -33.94 -3.62
N ILE A 536 -2.17 -34.52 -3.98
CA ILE A 536 -2.06 -35.65 -4.93
C ILE A 536 -2.90 -36.85 -4.45
N HIS A 537 -2.76 -37.25 -3.19
CA HIS A 537 -3.57 -38.34 -2.63
C HIS A 537 -5.07 -38.03 -2.70
N ARG A 538 -5.48 -36.78 -2.45
CA ARG A 538 -6.88 -36.35 -2.49
C ARG A 538 -7.44 -36.38 -3.91
N ILE A 539 -6.69 -35.90 -4.90
CA ILE A 539 -7.05 -35.94 -6.32
C ILE A 539 -7.25 -37.41 -6.76
N ARG A 540 -6.23 -38.26 -6.54
CA ARG A 540 -6.27 -39.69 -6.90
C ARG A 540 -7.45 -40.43 -6.22
N THR A 541 -7.70 -40.15 -4.93
CA THR A 541 -8.78 -40.81 -4.16
C THR A 541 -10.18 -40.37 -4.58
N LEU A 542 -10.34 -39.13 -5.06
CA LEU A 542 -11.62 -38.63 -5.59
C LEU A 542 -11.85 -39.02 -7.06
N GLY A 543 -10.78 -39.37 -7.80
CA GLY A 543 -10.84 -39.49 -9.26
C GLY A 543 -11.11 -38.14 -9.93
N ALA A 544 -10.71 -37.04 -9.29
CA ALA A 544 -10.92 -35.68 -9.78
C ALA A 544 -10.14 -35.46 -11.09
N ARG A 545 -10.79 -34.89 -12.10
CA ARG A 545 -10.20 -34.57 -13.40
C ARG A 545 -9.94 -33.09 -13.57
N ARG A 546 -10.79 -32.20 -13.04
CA ARG A 546 -10.57 -30.75 -13.09
C ARG A 546 -10.42 -30.19 -11.66
N VAL A 547 -9.29 -29.56 -11.37
CA VAL A 547 -8.90 -29.15 -10.01
C VAL A 547 -8.67 -27.64 -9.96
N ALA A 548 -9.54 -26.93 -9.25
CA ALA A 548 -9.36 -25.50 -8.99
C ALA A 548 -8.31 -25.29 -7.89
N LEU A 549 -7.38 -24.36 -8.11
CA LEU A 549 -6.37 -23.92 -7.17
C LEU A 549 -6.67 -22.46 -6.79
N GLN A 550 -7.03 -22.21 -5.53
CA GLN A 550 -7.29 -20.86 -5.02
C GLN A 550 -6.25 -20.52 -3.94
N MET A 551 -5.56 -19.40 -4.12
CA MET A 551 -4.45 -18.94 -3.28
C MET A 551 -4.61 -17.45 -2.99
N PRO A 552 -4.14 -16.94 -1.83
CA PRO A 552 -3.96 -15.49 -1.66
C PRO A 552 -2.82 -14.98 -2.56
N GLU A 553 -2.84 -13.68 -2.82
CA GLU A 553 -1.89 -12.95 -3.68
C GLU A 553 -0.42 -13.37 -3.46
N GLY A 554 0.05 -13.34 -2.21
CA GLY A 554 1.43 -13.68 -1.84
C GLY A 554 1.85 -15.13 -2.08
N LEU A 555 0.94 -16.01 -2.51
CA LEU A 555 1.24 -17.39 -2.92
C LEU A 555 0.93 -17.67 -4.40
N LEU A 556 0.32 -16.75 -5.14
CA LEU A 556 0.03 -16.95 -6.57
C LEU A 556 1.30 -17.18 -7.40
N LEU A 557 2.44 -16.65 -6.97
CA LEU A 557 3.75 -16.89 -7.61
C LEU A 557 4.20 -18.37 -7.60
N PHE A 558 3.59 -19.23 -6.76
CA PHE A 558 3.83 -20.67 -6.74
C PHE A 558 2.75 -21.47 -7.49
N ALA A 559 1.69 -20.83 -7.98
CA ALA A 559 0.51 -21.51 -8.49
C ALA A 559 0.80 -22.33 -9.77
N THR A 560 1.66 -21.82 -10.65
CA THR A 560 2.11 -22.52 -11.87
C THR A 560 2.98 -23.74 -11.52
N THR A 561 4.00 -23.56 -10.68
CA THR A 561 4.84 -24.68 -10.22
C THR A 561 4.02 -25.77 -9.52
N ILE A 562 3.06 -25.38 -8.66
CA ILE A 562 2.15 -26.33 -8.00
C ILE A 562 1.24 -27.01 -9.04
N SER A 563 0.72 -26.28 -10.03
CA SER A 563 -0.05 -26.82 -11.14
C SER A 563 0.74 -27.88 -11.95
N ASP A 564 2.00 -27.60 -12.26
CA ASP A 564 2.88 -28.49 -13.03
C ASP A 564 3.19 -29.77 -12.23
N ILE A 565 3.51 -29.65 -10.94
CA ILE A 565 3.69 -30.81 -10.06
C ILE A 565 2.40 -31.64 -9.96
N LEU A 566 1.23 -30.99 -9.79
CA LEU A 566 -0.03 -31.73 -9.68
C LEU A 566 -0.40 -32.44 -10.98
N THR A 567 -0.18 -31.84 -12.15
CA THR A 567 -0.47 -32.47 -13.46
C THR A 567 0.54 -33.57 -13.81
N GLN A 568 1.83 -33.40 -13.49
CA GLN A 568 2.86 -34.42 -13.66
C GLN A 568 2.57 -35.67 -12.81
N PHE A 569 2.23 -35.49 -11.53
CA PHE A 569 2.03 -36.60 -10.59
C PHE A 569 0.57 -37.09 -10.47
N CYS A 570 -0.38 -36.44 -11.15
CA CYS A 570 -1.74 -36.95 -11.40
C CYS A 570 -2.05 -36.88 -12.91
N PRO A 571 -1.49 -37.79 -13.73
CA PRO A 571 -1.63 -37.72 -15.18
C PRO A 571 -3.11 -37.79 -15.62
N GLY A 572 -3.49 -36.88 -16.51
CA GLY A 572 -4.85 -36.76 -17.03
C GLY A 572 -5.79 -35.85 -16.22
N ILE A 573 -5.28 -35.07 -15.27
CA ILE A 573 -6.01 -33.93 -14.71
C ILE A 573 -5.73 -32.64 -15.48
N GLU A 574 -6.66 -31.70 -15.36
CA GLU A 574 -6.52 -30.29 -15.70
C GLU A 574 -6.56 -29.47 -14.39
N THR A 575 -5.60 -28.57 -14.22
CA THR A 575 -5.55 -27.60 -13.13
C THR A 575 -6.07 -26.25 -13.59
N LEU A 576 -6.87 -25.59 -12.76
CA LEU A 576 -7.42 -24.25 -13.02
C LEU A 576 -6.99 -23.33 -11.88
N ILE A 577 -6.10 -22.38 -12.17
CA ILE A 577 -5.68 -21.37 -11.19
C ILE A 577 -6.76 -20.28 -11.14
N MET A 578 -7.30 -20.00 -9.95
CA MET A 578 -8.28 -18.94 -9.73
C MET A 578 -7.54 -17.62 -9.48
N GLY A 579 -7.62 -16.69 -10.43
CA GLY A 579 -6.96 -15.38 -10.37
C GLY A 579 -7.72 -14.32 -9.56
N ASP A 580 -8.95 -14.61 -9.10
CA ASP A 580 -9.73 -13.68 -8.28
C ASP A 580 -9.14 -13.48 -6.88
N VAL A 581 -9.21 -12.23 -6.39
CA VAL A 581 -8.54 -11.82 -5.14
C VAL A 581 -9.08 -12.59 -3.93
N THR A 582 -8.18 -13.34 -3.27
CA THR A 582 -8.52 -14.19 -2.13
C THR A 582 -7.93 -13.63 -0.82
N TYR A 583 -8.63 -12.67 -0.22
CA TYR A 583 -8.20 -12.00 1.02
C TYR A 583 -8.16 -12.86 2.30
N GLY A 584 -8.78 -14.05 2.31
CA GLY A 584 -8.90 -14.84 3.53
C GLY A 584 -9.78 -16.07 3.44
N ALA A 585 -9.89 -16.80 4.55
CA ALA A 585 -10.72 -18.01 4.71
C ALA A 585 -12.21 -17.83 4.35
N CYS A 586 -12.72 -16.60 4.45
CA CYS A 586 -14.08 -16.23 4.07
C CYS A 586 -14.27 -16.03 2.55
N CYS A 587 -13.18 -15.90 1.78
CA CYS A 587 -13.22 -15.71 0.32
C CYS A 587 -13.18 -17.04 -0.46
N ILE A 588 -13.40 -18.19 0.18
CA ILE A 588 -13.48 -19.46 -0.55
C ILE A 588 -14.56 -19.39 -1.64
N ASP A 589 -14.16 -19.59 -2.89
CA ASP A 589 -15.07 -19.50 -4.03
C ASP A 589 -15.40 -20.89 -4.60
N ASP A 590 -16.22 -21.59 -3.81
CA ASP A 590 -16.78 -22.88 -4.20
C ASP A 590 -17.90 -22.78 -5.25
N TYR A 591 -18.40 -21.57 -5.52
CA TYR A 591 -19.43 -21.33 -6.52
C TYR A 591 -18.85 -21.24 -7.93
N THR A 592 -17.81 -20.42 -8.12
CA THR A 592 -17.12 -20.25 -9.41
C THR A 592 -16.35 -21.51 -9.79
N ALA A 593 -15.61 -22.14 -8.85
CA ALA A 593 -14.94 -23.41 -9.11
C ALA A 593 -15.90 -24.50 -9.64
N ARG A 594 -17.11 -24.58 -9.06
CA ARG A 594 -18.17 -25.49 -9.52
C ARG A 594 -18.79 -25.05 -10.85
N ALA A 595 -18.99 -23.76 -11.08
CA ALA A 595 -19.52 -23.23 -12.34
C ALA A 595 -18.56 -23.49 -13.52
N LEU A 596 -17.25 -23.45 -13.25
CA LEU A 596 -16.18 -23.86 -14.16
C LEU A 596 -16.05 -25.39 -14.29
N GLY A 597 -16.95 -26.18 -13.70
CA GLY A 597 -16.95 -27.64 -13.84
C GLY A 597 -15.77 -28.34 -13.17
N CYS A 598 -15.18 -27.77 -12.12
CA CYS A 598 -14.17 -28.45 -11.32
C CYS A 598 -14.79 -29.53 -10.42
N ASP A 599 -14.04 -30.61 -10.17
CA ASP A 599 -14.40 -31.69 -9.26
C ASP A 599 -13.93 -31.42 -7.81
N LEU A 600 -12.81 -30.72 -7.69
CA LEU A 600 -12.10 -30.41 -6.44
C LEU A 600 -11.63 -28.96 -6.46
N LEU A 601 -11.82 -28.25 -5.34
CA LEU A 601 -11.19 -26.97 -5.03
C LEU A 601 -10.12 -27.20 -3.95
N VAL A 602 -8.89 -26.77 -4.22
CA VAL A 602 -7.80 -26.72 -3.24
C VAL A 602 -7.59 -25.25 -2.84
N HIS A 603 -7.88 -24.94 -1.57
CA HIS A 603 -7.80 -23.58 -1.03
C HIS A 603 -6.61 -23.48 -0.07
N TYR A 604 -5.64 -22.64 -0.40
CA TYR A 604 -4.35 -22.52 0.29
C TYR A 604 -4.33 -21.39 1.34
N ALA A 605 -3.39 -21.51 2.29
CA ALA A 605 -3.01 -20.53 3.32
C ALA A 605 -4.08 -20.13 4.36
N HIS A 606 -5.28 -20.73 4.31
CA HIS A 606 -6.38 -20.36 5.19
C HIS A 606 -6.99 -21.58 5.89
N SER A 607 -7.49 -21.34 7.11
CA SER A 607 -8.22 -22.34 7.87
C SER A 607 -9.62 -22.60 7.30
N CYS A 608 -10.25 -23.69 7.74
CA CYS A 608 -11.61 -24.06 7.36
C CYS A 608 -12.69 -23.26 8.11
N LEU A 609 -12.58 -21.92 8.10
CA LEU A 609 -13.58 -20.99 8.65
C LEU A 609 -14.98 -21.30 8.13
N ILE A 610 -15.06 -21.57 6.82
CA ILE A 610 -16.22 -22.13 6.15
C ILE A 610 -16.09 -23.66 6.19
N PRO A 611 -17.04 -24.38 6.82
CA PRO A 611 -17.00 -25.84 6.86
C PRO A 611 -17.15 -26.49 5.48
N VAL A 612 -16.42 -27.59 5.24
CA VAL A 612 -16.42 -28.33 3.95
C VAL A 612 -17.72 -29.06 3.61
N ASP A 613 -18.69 -29.08 4.53
CA ASP A 613 -20.07 -29.54 4.31
C ASP A 613 -21.01 -28.41 3.84
N VAL A 614 -20.57 -27.14 3.95
CA VAL A 614 -21.29 -25.95 3.45
C VAL A 614 -20.90 -25.61 2.01
N THR A 615 -19.72 -26.02 1.55
CA THR A 615 -19.24 -25.84 0.17
C THR A 615 -20.03 -26.70 -0.83
N LYS A 616 -20.16 -26.24 -2.08
CA LYS A 616 -20.94 -26.86 -3.16
C LYS A 616 -20.10 -27.74 -4.08
N ILE A 617 -18.78 -27.74 -3.90
CA ILE A 617 -17.77 -28.59 -4.54
C ILE A 617 -17.02 -29.37 -3.45
N LYS A 618 -16.31 -30.44 -3.80
CA LYS A 618 -15.35 -31.03 -2.85
C LYS A 618 -14.23 -30.02 -2.62
N THR A 619 -13.92 -29.76 -1.36
CA THR A 619 -12.88 -28.81 -0.97
C THR A 619 -11.78 -29.52 -0.18
N LEU A 620 -10.53 -29.14 -0.44
CA LEU A 620 -9.36 -29.43 0.38
C LEU A 620 -8.77 -28.10 0.86
N TYR A 621 -8.68 -27.93 2.18
CA TYR A 621 -7.89 -26.84 2.77
C TYR A 621 -6.45 -27.30 2.98
N VAL A 622 -5.51 -26.45 2.56
CA VAL A 622 -4.07 -26.57 2.82
C VAL A 622 -3.65 -25.32 3.58
N PHE A 623 -3.19 -25.47 4.82
CA PHE A 623 -2.94 -24.32 5.69
C PHE A 623 -1.65 -23.57 5.38
N VAL A 624 -0.72 -24.21 4.66
CA VAL A 624 0.63 -23.68 4.36
C VAL A 624 1.36 -23.29 5.64
N ASP A 625 1.78 -24.30 6.40
CA ASP A 625 2.55 -24.11 7.63
C ASP A 625 3.94 -23.54 7.29
N ILE A 626 4.35 -22.47 7.99
CA ILE A 626 5.60 -21.74 7.76
C ILE A 626 6.53 -21.95 8.96
N SER A 627 7.69 -22.53 8.68
CA SER A 627 8.76 -22.72 9.67
C SER A 627 9.55 -21.44 9.91
N ILE A 628 9.83 -21.12 11.18
CA ILE A 628 10.55 -19.90 11.60
C ILE A 628 11.68 -20.22 12.59
N ASP A 629 12.62 -19.30 12.76
CA ASP A 629 13.70 -19.40 13.75
C ASP A 629 13.15 -19.19 15.18
N THR A 630 12.81 -20.31 15.84
CA THR A 630 12.28 -20.32 17.21
C THR A 630 13.34 -20.00 18.25
N ALA A 631 14.62 -20.27 17.99
CA ALA A 631 15.72 -19.94 18.90
C ALA A 631 15.92 -18.42 18.97
N HIS A 632 15.85 -17.73 17.83
CA HIS A 632 15.87 -16.27 17.79
C HIS A 632 14.66 -15.63 18.48
N LEU A 633 13.46 -16.20 18.31
CA LEU A 633 12.25 -15.77 19.02
C LEU A 633 12.43 -15.87 20.55
N LEU A 634 12.93 -17.01 21.04
CA LEU A 634 13.19 -17.24 22.47
C LEU A 634 14.18 -16.22 23.03
N ALA A 635 15.34 -16.06 22.39
CA ALA A 635 16.36 -15.09 22.81
C ALA A 635 15.83 -13.64 22.78
N SER A 636 14.96 -13.31 21.82
CA SER A 636 14.30 -12.00 21.74
C SER A 636 13.35 -11.76 22.93
N LEU A 637 12.61 -12.78 23.36
CA LEU A 637 11.68 -12.67 24.48
C LEU A 637 12.40 -12.63 25.83
N GLU A 638 13.39 -13.50 26.05
CA GLU A 638 14.20 -13.53 27.27
C GLU A 638 14.98 -12.22 27.50
N ARG A 639 15.42 -11.56 26.42
CA ARG A 639 16.10 -10.26 26.50
C ARG A 639 15.17 -9.09 26.85
N ASN A 640 13.88 -9.17 26.53
CA ASN A 640 12.94 -8.05 26.63
C ASN A 640 11.88 -8.20 27.72
N PHE A 641 11.65 -9.41 28.25
CA PHE A 641 10.65 -9.68 29.29
C PHE A 641 11.26 -10.36 30.51
N ALA A 642 10.87 -9.90 31.70
CA ALA A 642 11.21 -10.59 32.94
C ALA A 642 10.52 -11.95 33.05
N SER A 643 11.19 -12.91 33.68
CA SER A 643 10.61 -14.22 34.04
C SER A 643 9.38 -14.07 34.92
N GLY A 644 8.42 -15.00 34.79
CA GLY A 644 7.15 -15.00 35.54
C GLY A 644 6.01 -14.27 34.82
N LYS A 645 6.28 -13.59 33.69
CA LYS A 645 5.26 -12.92 32.89
C LYS A 645 4.34 -13.90 32.16
N THR A 646 3.07 -13.53 32.05
CA THR A 646 2.03 -14.28 31.34
C THR A 646 1.87 -13.74 29.93
N ILE A 647 2.17 -14.57 28.94
CA ILE A 647 2.15 -14.19 27.53
C ILE A 647 1.02 -14.95 26.82
N ALA A 648 0.09 -14.23 26.21
CA ALA A 648 -0.90 -14.76 25.30
C ALA A 648 -0.30 -14.84 23.89
N VAL A 649 0.02 -16.05 23.42
CA VAL A 649 0.64 -16.26 22.11
C VAL A 649 -0.42 -16.54 21.05
N VAL A 650 -0.41 -15.74 19.99
CA VAL A 650 -1.37 -15.78 18.88
C VAL A 650 -0.66 -15.57 17.53
N GLY A 651 -1.36 -15.84 16.44
CA GLY A 651 -0.87 -15.62 15.08
C GLY A 651 -1.90 -16.03 14.04
N THR A 652 -1.51 -16.04 12.77
CA THR A 652 -2.32 -16.61 11.69
C THR A 652 -2.16 -18.13 11.63
N ILE A 653 -2.97 -18.81 10.80
CA ILE A 653 -2.96 -20.28 10.70
C ILE A 653 -1.60 -20.84 10.25
N GLN A 654 -0.85 -20.09 9.44
CA GLN A 654 0.48 -20.47 8.92
C GLN A 654 1.53 -20.66 10.02
N PHE A 655 1.38 -19.98 11.17
CA PHE A 655 2.32 -20.09 12.29
C PHE A 655 1.81 -20.97 13.43
N ASN A 656 0.64 -21.60 13.25
CA ASN A 656 -0.05 -22.33 14.32
C ASN A 656 0.78 -23.52 14.86
N ALA A 657 1.47 -24.29 14.00
CA ALA A 657 2.34 -25.36 14.50
C ALA A 657 3.47 -24.81 15.39
N THR A 658 4.06 -23.69 15.00
CA THR A 658 5.07 -22.98 15.80
C THR A 658 4.50 -22.50 17.13
N ILE A 659 3.30 -21.88 17.17
CA ILE A 659 2.66 -21.40 18.39
C ILE A 659 2.52 -22.52 19.44
N HIS A 660 2.08 -23.72 19.02
CA HIS A 660 2.01 -24.87 19.94
C HIS A 660 3.38 -25.47 20.25
N GLY A 661 4.35 -25.40 19.33
CA GLY A 661 5.72 -25.89 19.52
C GLY A 661 6.54 -25.08 20.52
N VAL A 662 6.46 -23.74 20.48
CA VAL A 662 7.25 -22.86 21.36
C VAL A 662 6.73 -22.84 22.80
N LYS A 663 5.47 -23.24 23.03
CA LYS A 663 4.82 -23.17 24.35
C LYS A 663 5.67 -23.80 25.46
N SER A 664 6.06 -25.07 25.31
CA SER A 664 6.81 -25.80 26.33
C SER A 664 8.20 -25.21 26.59
N ILE A 665 8.79 -24.55 25.59
CA ILE A 665 10.13 -23.97 25.67
C ILE A 665 10.06 -22.63 26.42
N LEU A 666 9.08 -21.78 26.09
CA LEU A 666 8.79 -20.55 26.82
C LEU A 666 8.38 -20.80 28.28
N GLU A 667 7.64 -21.88 28.55
CA GLU A 667 7.33 -22.31 29.93
C GLU A 667 8.60 -22.77 30.68
N ALA A 668 9.59 -23.37 30.00
CA ALA A 668 10.89 -23.70 30.59
C ALA A 668 11.78 -22.47 30.84
N SER A 669 11.69 -21.43 29.99
CA SER A 669 12.31 -20.11 30.20
C SER A 669 11.62 -19.26 31.29
N GLY A 670 10.60 -19.81 31.96
CA GLY A 670 9.95 -19.19 33.11
C GLY A 670 8.76 -18.27 32.77
N PHE A 671 8.25 -18.28 31.55
CA PHE A 671 7.01 -17.58 31.19
C PHE A 671 5.77 -18.45 31.46
N ARG A 672 4.59 -17.83 31.67
CA ARG A 672 3.31 -18.54 31.67
C ARG A 672 2.63 -18.36 30.32
N VAL A 673 2.56 -19.42 29.51
CA VAL A 673 2.05 -19.32 28.13
C VAL A 673 0.58 -19.69 28.01
N ILE A 674 -0.22 -18.73 27.55
CA ILE A 674 -1.63 -18.93 27.20
C ILE A 674 -1.75 -18.93 25.67
N VAL A 675 -2.46 -19.91 25.13
CA VAL A 675 -2.76 -20.00 23.70
C VAL A 675 -4.29 -19.94 23.57
N PRO A 676 -4.87 -18.73 23.42
CA PRO A 676 -6.31 -18.49 23.52
C PRO A 676 -7.07 -19.05 22.32
N GLN A 677 -8.41 -19.11 22.38
CA GLN A 677 -9.23 -19.64 21.29
C GLN A 677 -10.57 -18.91 21.20
N ILE A 678 -10.99 -18.60 19.98
CA ILE A 678 -12.36 -18.19 19.66
C ILE A 678 -12.92 -19.16 18.61
N ALA A 679 -13.95 -19.93 18.97
CA ALA A 679 -14.54 -20.89 18.03
C ALA A 679 -15.21 -20.15 16.85
N PRO A 680 -14.99 -20.57 15.59
CA PRO A 680 -14.47 -21.88 15.16
C PRO A 680 -12.95 -21.98 15.01
N LEU A 681 -12.20 -20.90 15.19
CA LEU A 681 -10.75 -20.87 14.93
C LEU A 681 -9.98 -21.85 15.83
N SER A 682 -8.79 -22.21 15.37
CA SER A 682 -7.84 -23.03 16.11
C SER A 682 -7.34 -22.30 17.37
N LYS A 683 -6.79 -23.04 18.33
CA LYS A 683 -6.10 -22.42 19.47
C LYS A 683 -4.88 -21.64 18.96
N GLY A 684 -4.75 -20.36 19.33
CA GLY A 684 -3.68 -19.46 18.90
C GLY A 684 -3.98 -18.73 17.58
N GLU A 685 -5.01 -19.15 16.84
CA GLU A 685 -5.36 -18.56 15.54
C GLU A 685 -6.27 -17.33 15.73
N ILE A 686 -5.93 -16.24 15.05
CA ILE A 686 -6.76 -15.03 14.95
C ILE A 686 -6.92 -14.59 13.49
N LEU A 687 -8.07 -13.99 13.19
CA LEU A 687 -8.37 -13.33 11.91
C LEU A 687 -8.47 -11.82 12.12
N GLY A 688 -8.20 -11.04 11.07
CA GLY A 688 -8.36 -9.57 11.09
C GLY A 688 -9.77 -9.09 11.49
N CYS A 689 -10.77 -9.96 11.41
CA CYS A 689 -12.17 -9.73 11.78
C CYS A 689 -12.67 -10.61 12.96
N THR A 690 -11.84 -11.49 13.55
CA THR A 690 -12.24 -12.41 14.62
C THR A 690 -11.05 -12.78 15.52
N SER A 691 -11.06 -12.30 16.75
CA SER A 691 -10.02 -12.50 17.77
C SER A 691 -10.66 -12.87 19.13
N PRO A 692 -9.97 -13.63 19.99
CA PRO A 692 -10.47 -13.96 21.31
C PRO A 692 -10.46 -12.76 22.25
N ARG A 693 -11.49 -12.66 23.08
CA ARG A 693 -11.47 -11.81 24.27
C ARG A 693 -10.73 -12.55 25.39
N LEU A 694 -9.67 -11.95 25.91
CA LEU A 694 -8.89 -12.47 27.03
C LEU A 694 -9.55 -12.05 28.35
N SER A 695 -9.61 -12.94 29.34
CA SER A 695 -10.19 -12.58 30.64
C SER A 695 -9.18 -11.77 31.47
N ASN A 696 -9.69 -10.85 32.28
CA ASN A 696 -8.87 -10.23 33.34
C ASN A 696 -8.39 -11.29 34.35
N ASP A 697 -9.17 -12.36 34.56
CA ASP A 697 -8.81 -13.49 35.43
C ASP A 697 -7.62 -14.31 34.89
N ASP A 698 -7.38 -14.27 33.57
CA ASP A 698 -6.24 -14.95 32.96
C ASP A 698 -4.92 -14.28 33.36
N GLY A 699 -4.94 -13.02 33.82
CA GLY A 699 -3.76 -12.28 34.28
C GLY A 699 -2.68 -12.17 33.20
N VAL A 700 -3.06 -11.86 31.97
CA VAL A 700 -2.16 -11.73 30.82
C VAL A 700 -1.41 -10.40 30.91
N ASP A 701 -0.08 -10.48 30.94
CA ASP A 701 0.81 -9.30 30.96
C ASP A 701 1.06 -8.75 29.55
N ALA A 702 1.08 -9.62 28.53
CA ALA A 702 1.37 -9.25 27.14
C ALA A 702 0.71 -10.19 26.13
N ILE A 703 0.32 -9.64 24.97
CA ILE A 703 0.00 -10.39 23.76
C ILE A 703 1.27 -10.47 22.91
N LEU A 704 1.62 -11.68 22.47
CA LEU A 704 2.66 -11.93 21.47
C LEU A 704 2.00 -12.45 20.20
N TYR A 705 2.03 -11.66 19.14
CA TYR A 705 1.61 -12.07 17.80
C TYR A 705 2.82 -12.54 17.00
N LEU A 706 2.75 -13.76 16.47
CA LEU A 706 3.71 -14.31 15.52
C LEU A 706 3.21 -14.12 14.09
N GLY A 707 3.97 -13.37 13.30
CA GLY A 707 3.70 -13.13 11.89
C GLY A 707 4.07 -11.73 11.43
N ASP A 708 4.05 -11.54 10.12
CA ASP A 708 4.17 -10.25 9.46
C ASP A 708 2.85 -9.46 9.47
N GLY A 709 2.94 -8.20 9.04
CA GLY A 709 1.83 -7.23 9.03
C GLY A 709 1.28 -6.86 10.41
N ARG A 710 0.33 -5.92 10.42
CA ARG A 710 -0.39 -5.48 11.64
C ARG A 710 -1.88 -5.87 11.64
N PHE A 711 -2.48 -6.07 10.46
CA PHE A 711 -3.91 -6.36 10.27
C PHE A 711 -4.50 -7.41 11.22
N HIS A 712 -3.86 -8.57 11.36
CA HIS A 712 -4.32 -9.63 12.26
C HIS A 712 -4.15 -9.27 13.75
N LEU A 713 -3.03 -8.65 14.10
CA LEU A 713 -2.72 -8.22 15.46
C LEU A 713 -3.66 -7.10 15.95
N GLU A 714 -3.99 -6.13 15.10
CA GLU A 714 -4.95 -5.07 15.41
C GLU A 714 -6.31 -5.63 15.84
N SER A 715 -6.75 -6.75 15.23
CA SER A 715 -7.99 -7.43 15.62
C SER A 715 -7.99 -7.87 17.09
N ILE A 716 -6.87 -8.38 17.62
CA ILE A 716 -6.79 -8.73 19.05
C ILE A 716 -6.52 -7.51 19.93
N MET A 717 -5.83 -6.48 19.43
CA MET A 717 -5.62 -5.21 20.14
C MET A 717 -6.90 -4.42 20.34
N ILE A 718 -7.75 -4.29 19.31
CA ILE A 718 -9.06 -3.63 19.38
C ILE A 718 -9.94 -4.32 20.42
N HIS A 719 -9.91 -5.65 20.43
CA HIS A 719 -10.74 -6.47 21.30
C HIS A 719 -10.18 -6.60 22.74
N ASN A 720 -8.92 -6.23 22.98
CA ASN A 720 -8.24 -6.31 24.27
C ASN A 720 -7.38 -5.05 24.54
N PRO A 721 -7.98 -3.85 24.57
CA PRO A 721 -7.24 -2.57 24.50
C PRO A 721 -6.32 -2.29 25.70
N SER A 722 -6.53 -2.97 26.83
CA SER A 722 -5.75 -2.80 28.05
C SER A 722 -4.46 -3.63 28.10
N ILE A 723 -4.27 -4.58 27.17
CA ILE A 723 -3.16 -5.54 27.22
C ILE A 723 -2.08 -5.10 26.21
N PRO A 724 -0.82 -4.86 26.64
CA PRO A 724 0.29 -4.56 25.74
C PRO A 724 0.48 -5.63 24.66
N ALA A 725 0.53 -5.22 23.39
CA ALA A 725 0.76 -6.11 22.26
C ALA A 725 2.17 -5.96 21.70
N TYR A 726 2.73 -7.10 21.30
CA TYR A 726 4.04 -7.21 20.67
C TYR A 726 3.93 -8.08 19.43
N ARG A 727 4.60 -7.68 18.36
CA ARG A 727 4.73 -8.44 17.12
C ARG A 727 6.13 -9.00 17.03
N TYR A 728 6.23 -10.30 16.77
CA TYR A 728 7.46 -10.90 16.25
C TYR A 728 7.28 -11.19 14.77
N ASP A 729 7.98 -10.40 13.95
CA ASP A 729 8.12 -10.66 12.52
C ASP A 729 9.22 -11.70 12.30
N PRO A 730 8.89 -12.91 11.79
CA PRO A 730 9.87 -13.98 11.62
C PRO A 730 10.82 -13.75 10.45
N TYR A 731 10.48 -12.88 9.49
CA TYR A 731 11.29 -12.61 8.30
C TYR A 731 12.34 -11.54 8.61
N SER A 732 11.93 -10.38 9.13
CA SER A 732 12.87 -9.33 9.54
C SER A 732 13.54 -9.60 10.89
N ARG A 733 13.07 -10.63 11.62
CA ARG A 733 13.55 -11.04 12.96
C ARG A 733 13.41 -9.94 14.01
N LYS A 734 12.40 -9.08 13.89
CA LYS A 734 12.16 -7.95 14.81
C LYS A 734 11.03 -8.27 15.79
N LEU A 735 11.28 -7.99 17.07
CA LEU A 735 10.26 -7.92 18.11
C LEU A 735 9.91 -6.45 18.34
N THR A 736 8.72 -6.01 17.92
CA THR A 736 8.23 -4.64 18.09
C THR A 736 7.10 -4.59 19.12
N ARG A 737 7.05 -3.51 19.90
CA ARG A 737 5.85 -3.18 20.69
C ARG A 737 4.89 -2.42 19.79
N GLU A 738 3.65 -2.86 19.73
CA GLU A 738 2.64 -2.32 18.83
C GLU A 738 1.57 -1.57 19.63
N THR A 739 1.15 -0.41 19.13
CA THR A 739 0.08 0.42 19.73
C THR A 739 -1.03 0.66 18.70
N TYR A 740 -2.24 1.00 19.17
CA TYR A 740 -3.40 1.24 18.31
C TYR A 740 -4.17 2.46 18.81
N GLY A 741 -4.71 3.26 17.89
CA GLY A 741 -5.46 4.48 18.20
C GLY A 741 -6.89 4.19 18.66
N HIS A 742 -7.09 3.49 19.77
CA HIS A 742 -8.42 3.05 20.21
C HIS A 742 -9.42 4.21 20.38
N THR A 743 -8.98 5.34 20.94
CA THR A 743 -9.84 6.53 21.13
C THR A 743 -10.26 7.13 19.78
N GLU A 744 -9.34 7.23 18.83
CA GLU A 744 -9.58 7.76 17.49
C GLU A 744 -10.54 6.85 16.71
N MET A 745 -10.22 5.55 16.62
CA MET A 745 -11.07 4.56 15.96
C MET A 745 -12.48 4.57 16.55
N GLN A 746 -12.61 4.47 17.89
CA GLN A 746 -13.94 4.50 18.52
C GLN A 746 -14.68 5.84 18.30
N SER A 747 -13.97 6.97 18.23
CA SER A 747 -14.57 8.28 17.93
C SER A 747 -15.13 8.32 16.50
N LEU A 748 -14.34 7.89 15.50
CA LEU A 748 -14.76 7.77 14.11
C LEU A 748 -15.98 6.86 13.96
N ARG A 749 -15.96 5.70 14.63
CA ARG A 749 -17.09 4.74 14.60
C ARG A 749 -18.35 5.30 15.28
N LYS A 750 -18.22 6.01 16.41
CA LYS A 750 -19.35 6.72 17.05
C LYS A 750 -19.93 7.81 16.15
N SER A 751 -19.09 8.62 15.51
CA SER A 751 -19.52 9.65 14.56
C SER A 751 -20.29 9.06 13.38
N ALA A 752 -19.83 7.93 12.81
CA ALA A 752 -20.53 7.21 11.75
C ALA A 752 -21.91 6.71 12.21
N ILE A 753 -22.02 6.14 13.41
CA ILE A 753 -23.29 5.68 14.02
C ILE A 753 -24.25 6.85 14.29
N GLN A 754 -23.74 7.97 14.80
CA GLN A 754 -24.54 9.17 15.08
C GLN A 754 -25.08 9.79 13.79
N THR A 755 -24.25 9.88 12.75
CA THR A 755 -24.66 10.34 11.41
C THR A 755 -25.73 9.42 10.82
N ALA A 756 -25.51 8.09 10.88
CA ALA A 756 -26.47 7.09 10.41
C ALA A 756 -27.85 7.18 11.09
N ARG A 757 -27.93 7.55 12.37
CA ARG A 757 -29.21 7.74 13.08
C ARG A 757 -30.10 8.83 12.47
N THR A 758 -29.53 9.78 11.71
CA THR A 758 -30.29 10.81 10.99
C THR A 758 -30.62 10.45 9.55
N ALA A 759 -30.04 9.36 9.02
CA ALA A 759 -30.16 8.96 7.63
C ALA A 759 -31.58 8.46 7.29
N ARG A 760 -32.19 9.06 6.26
CA ARG A 760 -33.55 8.83 5.78
C ARG A 760 -33.66 7.70 4.78
N ARG A 761 -32.57 7.36 4.08
CA ARG A 761 -32.48 6.23 3.14
C ARG A 761 -31.18 5.48 3.36
N TRP A 762 -31.29 4.17 3.51
CA TRP A 762 -30.18 3.27 3.82
C TRP A 762 -29.86 2.37 2.62
N GLY A 763 -28.60 1.97 2.50
CA GLY A 763 -28.15 0.98 1.54
C GLY A 763 -27.59 -0.25 2.26
N LEU A 764 -28.08 -1.44 1.92
CA LEU A 764 -27.59 -2.70 2.47
C LEU A 764 -26.78 -3.44 1.41
N ILE A 765 -25.52 -3.71 1.72
CA ILE A 765 -24.61 -4.44 0.84
C ILE A 765 -24.43 -5.85 1.40
N LEU A 766 -24.75 -6.87 0.59
CA LEU A 766 -24.42 -8.25 0.88
C LEU A 766 -23.18 -8.65 0.07
N GLY A 767 -22.09 -8.96 0.76
CA GLY A 767 -20.82 -9.32 0.15
C GLY A 767 -20.89 -10.66 -0.58
N SER A 768 -20.71 -10.66 -1.91
CA SER A 768 -20.77 -11.85 -2.76
C SER A 768 -19.39 -12.48 -3.05
N LEU A 769 -18.29 -11.91 -2.54
CA LEU A 769 -16.97 -12.50 -2.65
C LEU A 769 -16.85 -13.72 -1.73
N GLY A 770 -16.76 -14.91 -2.35
CA GLY A 770 -16.77 -16.19 -1.67
C GLY A 770 -17.99 -16.36 -0.75
N ARG A 771 -17.75 -16.33 0.57
CA ARG A 771 -18.74 -16.56 1.63
C ARG A 771 -18.75 -15.46 2.69
N GLN A 772 -18.31 -14.24 2.36
CA GLN A 772 -18.30 -13.11 3.31
C GLN A 772 -19.71 -12.66 3.75
N GLY A 773 -20.68 -12.67 2.82
CA GLY A 773 -22.04 -12.24 3.10
C GLY A 773 -22.88 -13.28 3.83
N ASN A 774 -23.61 -12.83 4.85
CA ASN A 774 -24.59 -13.64 5.57
C ASN A 774 -26.01 -13.10 5.34
N PRO A 775 -26.86 -13.79 4.54
CA PRO A 775 -28.23 -13.34 4.26
C PRO A 775 -29.12 -13.22 5.51
N HIS A 776 -28.86 -13.98 6.58
CA HIS A 776 -29.64 -13.90 7.82
C HIS A 776 -29.30 -12.64 8.63
N THR A 777 -28.03 -12.22 8.59
CA THR A 777 -27.58 -10.94 9.17
C THR A 777 -28.19 -9.76 8.43
N MET A 778 -28.24 -9.83 7.09
CA MET A 778 -28.93 -8.85 6.26
C MET A 778 -30.42 -8.79 6.65
N ALA A 779 -31.13 -9.92 6.64
CA ALA A 779 -32.55 -9.99 7.00
C ALA A 779 -32.89 -9.42 8.39
N LEU A 780 -31.99 -9.57 9.36
CA LEU A 780 -32.14 -9.00 10.69
C LEU A 780 -32.05 -7.45 10.69
N ILE A 781 -31.19 -6.86 9.85
CA ILE A 781 -31.12 -5.40 9.64
C ILE A 781 -32.30 -4.90 8.79
N GLU A 782 -32.68 -5.63 7.74
CA GLU A 782 -33.84 -5.34 6.89
C GLU A 782 -35.12 -5.21 7.72
N ARG A 783 -35.34 -6.17 8.64
CA ARG A 783 -36.47 -6.15 9.59
C ARG A 783 -36.43 -4.90 10.47
N ALA A 784 -35.28 -4.57 11.04
CA ALA A 784 -35.13 -3.41 11.92
C ALA A 784 -35.38 -2.07 11.19
N LEU A 785 -35.00 -1.95 9.91
CA LEU A 785 -35.33 -0.81 9.05
C LEU A 785 -36.83 -0.76 8.74
N ALA A 786 -37.43 -1.89 8.37
CA ALA A 786 -38.85 -1.99 8.04
C ALA A 786 -39.77 -1.64 9.21
N GLU A 787 -39.44 -2.09 10.44
CA GLU A 787 -40.14 -1.74 11.69
C GLU A 787 -40.14 -0.21 11.96
N ARG A 788 -39.13 0.51 11.45
CA ARG A 788 -38.98 1.96 11.60
C ARG A 788 -39.48 2.75 10.39
N GLY A 789 -39.99 2.07 9.35
CA GLY A 789 -40.43 2.69 8.11
C GLY A 789 -39.31 3.33 7.28
N ILE A 790 -38.05 2.94 7.50
CA ILE A 790 -36.90 3.53 6.81
C ILE A 790 -36.72 2.84 5.45
N PRO A 791 -36.80 3.57 4.32
CA PRO A 791 -36.59 3.00 2.98
C PRO A 791 -35.13 2.54 2.80
N LYS A 792 -34.96 1.43 2.08
CA LYS A 792 -33.66 0.83 1.80
C LYS A 792 -33.46 0.48 0.32
N VAL A 793 -32.19 0.37 -0.08
CA VAL A 793 -31.73 -0.21 -1.36
C VAL A 793 -30.82 -1.39 -1.04
N ASP A 794 -31.01 -2.50 -1.74
CA ASP A 794 -30.20 -3.72 -1.54
C ASP A 794 -29.22 -3.91 -2.69
N LEU A 795 -27.95 -4.16 -2.38
CA LEU A 795 -26.88 -4.39 -3.35
C LEU A 795 -26.16 -5.71 -3.09
N LEU A 796 -25.83 -6.40 -4.17
CA LEU A 796 -24.89 -7.52 -4.20
C LEU A 796 -23.58 -7.01 -4.79
N LEU A 797 -22.49 -7.10 -4.04
CA LEU A 797 -21.16 -6.67 -4.49
C LEU A 797 -20.11 -7.71 -4.08
N SER A 798 -19.25 -8.11 -5.01
CA SER A 798 -18.02 -8.85 -4.69
C SER A 798 -17.09 -7.95 -3.87
N GLU A 799 -16.83 -6.76 -4.39
CA GLU A 799 -15.92 -5.77 -3.82
C GLU A 799 -16.60 -4.41 -3.67
N ILE A 800 -16.30 -3.77 -2.54
CA ILE A 800 -16.95 -2.55 -2.06
C ILE A 800 -15.93 -1.40 -2.15
N PHE A 801 -16.14 -0.50 -3.12
CA PHE A 801 -15.24 0.63 -3.38
C PHE A 801 -15.97 1.96 -3.16
N PRO A 802 -15.29 3.01 -2.63
CA PRO A 802 -15.91 4.33 -2.40
C PRO A 802 -16.58 4.92 -3.63
N GLY A 803 -15.91 4.91 -4.79
CA GLY A 803 -16.45 5.43 -6.04
C GLY A 803 -17.74 4.74 -6.49
N LYS A 804 -17.85 3.41 -6.26
CA LYS A 804 -19.06 2.65 -6.63
C LYS A 804 -20.26 3.04 -5.76
N LEU A 805 -20.05 3.28 -4.47
CA LEU A 805 -21.11 3.74 -3.57
C LEU A 805 -21.45 5.22 -3.74
N ALA A 806 -20.47 6.05 -4.15
CA ALA A 806 -20.66 7.48 -4.42
C ALA A 806 -21.68 7.77 -5.54
N MET A 807 -21.82 6.86 -6.51
CA MET A 807 -22.80 6.99 -7.61
C MET A 807 -24.27 6.96 -7.16
N MET A 808 -24.55 6.49 -5.94
CA MET A 808 -25.91 6.39 -5.37
C MET A 808 -26.09 7.46 -4.29
N SER A 809 -26.09 8.72 -4.71
CA SER A 809 -26.05 9.91 -3.85
C SER A 809 -27.29 10.10 -2.96
N ASP A 810 -28.40 9.44 -3.31
CA ASP A 810 -29.66 9.40 -2.56
C ASP A 810 -29.62 8.44 -1.35
N VAL A 811 -28.60 7.57 -1.26
CA VAL A 811 -28.35 6.76 -0.08
C VAL A 811 -27.53 7.59 0.93
N GLU A 812 -28.05 7.73 2.14
CA GLU A 812 -27.47 8.58 3.18
C GLU A 812 -26.59 7.78 4.17
N CYS A 813 -26.77 6.45 4.26
CA CYS A 813 -25.94 5.54 5.06
C CYS A 813 -25.84 4.16 4.41
N TRP A 814 -24.66 3.54 4.47
CA TRP A 814 -24.40 2.18 3.98
C TRP A 814 -24.13 1.21 5.13
N VAL A 815 -24.64 -0.01 5.01
CA VAL A 815 -24.31 -1.13 5.91
C VAL A 815 -23.73 -2.27 5.09
N GLN A 816 -22.56 -2.75 5.49
CA GLN A 816 -21.87 -3.82 4.80
C GLN A 816 -21.95 -5.16 5.55
N VAL A 817 -22.81 -6.04 5.06
CA VAL A 817 -22.87 -7.45 5.46
C VAL A 817 -21.81 -8.21 4.64
N ALA A 818 -20.54 -7.93 4.94
CA ALA A 818 -19.34 -8.41 4.26
C ALA A 818 -18.14 -8.44 5.23
N CYS A 819 -16.91 -8.17 4.77
CA CYS A 819 -15.75 -7.98 5.64
C CYS A 819 -15.89 -6.74 6.55
N PRO A 820 -15.95 -6.88 7.88
CA PRO A 820 -16.19 -5.75 8.79
C PRO A 820 -15.02 -4.74 8.84
N ARG A 821 -13.81 -5.14 8.41
CA ARG A 821 -12.63 -4.27 8.41
C ARG A 821 -12.71 -3.13 7.40
N LEU A 822 -13.50 -3.27 6.33
CA LEU A 822 -13.74 -2.18 5.37
C LEU A 822 -14.35 -0.93 6.04
N SER A 823 -15.30 -1.07 6.96
CA SER A 823 -15.83 0.06 7.73
C SER A 823 -14.95 0.49 8.90
N ILE A 824 -14.23 -0.43 9.55
CA ILE A 824 -13.38 -0.13 10.71
C ILE A 824 -12.13 0.63 10.28
N ASP A 825 -11.46 0.17 9.23
CA ASP A 825 -10.20 0.73 8.74
C ASP A 825 -10.44 1.83 7.71
N TRP A 826 -11.32 1.58 6.72
CA TRP A 826 -11.49 2.44 5.55
C TRP A 826 -12.79 3.25 5.58
N GLY A 827 -13.54 3.24 6.68
CA GLY A 827 -14.85 3.88 6.78
C GLY A 827 -14.85 5.39 6.52
N TYR A 828 -13.71 6.07 6.71
CA TYR A 828 -13.52 7.49 6.40
C TYR A 828 -13.36 7.78 4.90
N ALA A 829 -12.98 6.79 4.08
CA ALA A 829 -12.80 6.94 2.65
C ALA A 829 -14.13 6.96 1.87
N PHE A 830 -15.24 6.62 2.53
CA PHE A 830 -16.58 6.62 1.93
C PHE A 830 -17.27 7.98 2.16
N PRO A 831 -17.93 8.57 1.14
CA PRO A 831 -18.59 9.88 1.26
C PRO A 831 -19.86 9.87 2.13
N ARG A 832 -20.30 8.68 2.54
CA ARG A 832 -21.44 8.43 3.44
C ARG A 832 -21.01 7.40 4.47
N PRO A 833 -21.56 7.42 5.70
CA PRO A 833 -21.21 6.46 6.75
C PRO A 833 -21.36 5.02 6.27
N LEU A 834 -20.25 4.27 6.26
CA LEU A 834 -20.23 2.83 6.05
C LEU A 834 -20.13 2.12 7.41
N LEU A 835 -21.13 1.30 7.74
CA LEU A 835 -21.26 0.61 9.03
C LEU A 835 -21.05 -0.90 8.91
N THR A 836 -20.45 -1.51 9.94
CA THR A 836 -20.57 -2.95 10.18
C THR A 836 -22.03 -3.32 10.51
N PRO A 837 -22.39 -4.61 10.43
CA PRO A 837 -23.70 -5.08 10.90
C PRO A 837 -23.94 -4.82 12.39
N TYR A 838 -22.88 -4.81 13.22
CA TYR A 838 -22.99 -4.52 14.65
C TYR A 838 -23.39 -3.05 14.89
N GLU A 839 -22.70 -2.13 14.22
CA GLU A 839 -22.92 -0.69 14.33
C GLU A 839 -24.27 -0.26 13.76
N ALA A 840 -24.72 -0.89 12.66
CA ALA A 840 -26.06 -0.69 12.13
C ALA A 840 -27.15 -1.03 13.17
N LEU A 841 -26.95 -2.09 13.95
CA LEU A 841 -27.89 -2.47 15.01
C LEU A 841 -27.81 -1.54 16.23
N ILE A 842 -26.67 -0.90 16.49
CA ILE A 842 -26.55 0.18 17.50
C ILE A 842 -27.22 1.47 17.02
N ALA A 843 -27.06 1.81 15.74
CA ALA A 843 -27.70 2.97 15.13
C ALA A 843 -29.23 2.83 15.16
N LEU A 844 -29.76 1.66 14.78
CA LEU A 844 -31.19 1.33 14.82
C LEU A 844 -31.71 1.05 16.24
N GLY A 845 -30.85 0.94 17.25
CA GLY A 845 -31.23 0.72 18.65
C GLY A 845 -31.70 -0.70 18.97
N VAL A 846 -31.33 -1.68 18.15
CA VAL A 846 -31.54 -3.12 18.39
C VAL A 846 -30.48 -3.68 19.35
N ARG A 847 -29.22 -3.23 19.20
CA ARG A 847 -28.10 -3.59 20.09
C ARG A 847 -27.63 -2.38 20.91
N LYS A 848 -26.99 -2.67 22.04
CA LYS A 848 -26.35 -1.64 22.88
C LYS A 848 -24.97 -1.28 22.31
N ASP A 849 -24.58 -0.04 22.56
CA ASP A 849 -23.24 0.48 22.30
C ASP A 849 -22.20 -0.23 23.19
N TRP A 850 -20.99 -0.44 22.68
CA TRP A 850 -19.88 -1.05 23.41
C TRP A 850 -19.48 -0.28 24.67
N GLU A 851 -19.73 1.02 24.75
CA GLU A 851 -19.58 1.78 26.01
C GLU A 851 -20.39 1.18 27.16
N LYS A 852 -21.59 0.66 26.86
CA LYS A 852 -22.49 0.03 27.83
C LYS A 852 -22.15 -1.43 28.10
N GLU A 853 -21.19 -1.98 27.36
CA GLU A 853 -20.73 -3.38 27.40
C GLU A 853 -19.23 -3.46 27.73
N GLY A 854 -18.77 -2.57 28.61
CA GLY A 854 -17.40 -2.57 29.15
C GLY A 854 -16.37 -1.77 28.35
N GLY A 855 -16.80 -0.91 27.44
CA GLY A 855 -15.94 0.06 26.74
C GLY A 855 -15.09 -0.49 25.60
N VAL A 856 -15.34 -1.74 25.16
CA VAL A 856 -14.48 -2.44 24.20
C VAL A 856 -15.25 -2.83 22.95
N TYR A 857 -14.79 -2.35 21.81
CA TYR A 857 -15.34 -2.66 20.50
C TYR A 857 -15.13 -4.16 20.17
N PRO A 858 -16.17 -4.91 19.78
CA PRO A 858 -16.07 -6.35 19.58
C PRO A 858 -15.40 -6.69 18.24
N MET A 859 -14.47 -7.66 18.27
CA MET A 859 -13.87 -8.26 17.07
C MET A 859 -14.14 -9.76 17.06
N ASP A 860 -15.41 -10.16 17.10
CA ASP A 860 -15.86 -11.56 17.17
C ASP A 860 -16.77 -11.95 15.99
N TYR A 861 -16.61 -11.30 14.83
CA TYR A 861 -17.59 -11.36 13.73
C TYR A 861 -17.92 -12.79 13.28
N TYR A 862 -16.93 -13.67 13.11
CA TYR A 862 -17.15 -15.10 12.81
C TYR A 862 -17.12 -16.02 14.05
N GLY A 863 -17.15 -15.44 15.25
CA GLY A 863 -17.37 -16.16 16.50
C GLY A 863 -18.68 -16.95 16.47
N LYS A 864 -18.81 -17.92 17.39
CA LYS A 864 -19.96 -18.82 17.51
C LYS A 864 -21.33 -18.12 17.45
N ASP A 865 -21.41 -16.95 18.07
CA ASP A 865 -22.63 -16.14 18.23
C ASP A 865 -22.49 -14.76 17.52
N GLY A 866 -21.50 -14.64 16.62
CA GLY A 866 -21.14 -13.42 15.89
C GLY A 866 -21.90 -13.21 14.58
N LEU A 867 -21.96 -11.95 14.12
CA LEU A 867 -22.82 -11.52 13.00
C LEU A 867 -22.38 -11.99 11.60
N GLY A 868 -21.21 -12.60 11.44
CA GLY A 868 -20.85 -13.35 10.24
C GLY A 868 -21.56 -14.71 10.16
N ARG A 869 -22.11 -15.21 11.28
CA ARG A 869 -22.64 -16.58 11.42
C ARG A 869 -24.09 -16.66 11.93
N THR A 870 -24.82 -15.55 11.89
CA THR A 870 -26.25 -15.47 12.23
C THR A 870 -27.04 -16.61 11.58
N LYS A 871 -27.92 -17.24 12.36
CA LYS A 871 -28.72 -18.41 11.97
C LYS A 871 -30.17 -18.00 11.67
N PRO A 872 -30.93 -18.78 10.87
CA PRO A 872 -32.33 -18.48 10.57
C PRO A 872 -33.22 -18.25 11.80
N LEU A 873 -33.00 -19.01 12.87
CA LEU A 873 -33.76 -18.92 14.13
C LEU A 873 -33.53 -17.60 14.88
N GLU A 874 -32.33 -17.02 14.78
CA GLU A 874 -31.97 -15.78 15.47
C GLU A 874 -32.70 -14.57 14.84
N VAL A 875 -33.04 -14.64 13.55
CA VAL A 875 -33.89 -13.67 12.84
C VAL A 875 -35.36 -13.71 13.31
N MET A 876 -35.78 -14.76 14.02
CA MET A 876 -37.18 -14.96 14.44
C MET A 876 -37.47 -14.63 15.91
N ILE A 877 -36.46 -14.50 16.78
CA ILE A 877 -36.64 -14.66 18.24
C ILE A 877 -36.83 -13.35 19.03
N GLU A 878 -36.39 -12.20 18.53
CA GLU A 878 -36.64 -10.92 19.21
C GLU A 878 -38.06 -10.40 18.92
N ARG A 879 -38.93 -10.50 19.94
CA ARG A 879 -40.25 -9.90 20.09
C ARG A 879 -40.39 -9.37 21.53
#